data_AF-A0A534QK04-F1
#
_entry.id   AF-A0A534QK04-F1
#
_cell.length_a   1.000
_cell.length_b   1.000
_cell.length_c   1.000
_cell.angle_alpha   90.00
_cell.angle_beta   90.00
_cell.angle_gamma   90.00
#
_symmetry.space_group_name_H-M   'P 1'
#
loop_
_entity.id
_entity.type
_entity.pdbx_description
1 polymer ?
#
loop_
_entity_poly.entity_id
_entity_poly.type
_entity_poly.pdbx_seq_one_letter_code
_entity_poly.pdbx_strand_id
1 'polypeptide(L)'
;MSGASKRSTRWTIVGLVFVASALALGLLYARLPVLPDGDSYYHLAVARAYAERGLFRRLEWARLSIMHDGFGDKELLFHVLLIPFVVLFDPSTGGVVALALLGALVAAVLAHGALDVIGGWAIAVPLLVFGASADFMLRMIRLRPEILSLLLILVAIPLASRRRTVWLGIVAGVYTLSYTACQAFLGLCALFFLYDVWVEGRAHWRMIVHPAVGVALGLLVHPHFPDNVRVWVVQNLSFYLGNETVPSLENASRTTRDTLLLNLGWWAGLLVLWRSRVPVAPPSEDRRLRDFTLVATVVFGLLYALVYRFVTYAVPLATLAVLRVMQAAGEAPGRSTRLPWRGRLPFAPVFGLCLLSAIPLSLYGLGRMQAVLRNWRPDARADWEAFARALPEGARVAAPWAATEAFVLWAPHAEYLAVLDPIFIAAKDPATYRLYTDLFEGRVADVPLVAATRFDSDYYADDGQYPFARARLVADPRATPLHDGITYLYRFLEGRNEDFLLDWKILPDGAPLPPPLELVDDPQVAAYPRLTGRERALEGYVDGRRLGDVAGCAVFARIEDLDAPATFTLEVSPYGTAQVFVDDRLAAAILSPRAAVLGRGVIVPIAFDGGRHRLTIQTCPVEGQLGFYALVRSGARPTTNGG
;
A
#
# COMPACT_ATOMS: atom_id res chain seq x y z
N MET A 1 50.23 10.04 19.93
CA MET A 1 49.11 10.84 19.38
C MET A 1 48.03 10.94 20.43
N SER A 2 47.72 12.17 20.89
CA SER A 2 46.76 12.44 21.97
C SER A 2 45.35 11.93 21.64
N GLY A 3 44.54 11.64 22.66
CA GLY A 3 43.15 11.18 22.48
C GLY A 3 42.28 12.13 21.64
N ALA A 4 42.63 13.42 21.62
CA ALA A 4 41.97 14.42 20.77
C ALA A 4 42.20 14.18 19.26
N SER A 5 43.42 13.82 18.85
CA SER A 5 43.75 13.53 17.45
C SER A 5 42.98 12.32 16.92
N LYS A 6 42.91 11.22 17.70
CA LYS A 6 42.13 10.02 17.33
C LYS A 6 40.64 10.30 17.21
N ARG A 7 40.08 11.13 18.11
CA ARG A 7 38.67 11.53 18.07
C ARG A 7 38.37 12.40 16.84
N SER A 8 39.28 13.31 16.49
CA SER A 8 39.18 14.12 15.28
C SER A 8 39.14 13.26 14.02
N THR A 9 40.09 12.34 13.84
CA THR A 9 40.14 11.44 12.67
C THR A 9 38.88 10.58 12.54
N ARG A 10 38.32 10.10 13.65
CA ARG A 10 37.06 9.33 13.65
C ARG A 10 35.92 10.12 13.03
N TRP A 11 35.70 11.35 13.50
CA TRP A 11 34.62 12.19 12.99
C TRP A 11 34.86 12.66 11.56
N THR A 12 36.12 12.86 11.15
CA THR A 12 36.46 13.11 9.74
C THR A 12 36.04 11.94 8.85
N ILE A 13 36.36 10.70 9.21
CA ILE A 13 35.97 9.52 8.42
C ILE A 13 34.44 9.39 8.36
N VAL A 14 33.75 9.54 9.49
CA VAL A 14 32.27 9.47 9.54
C VAL A 14 31.64 10.57 8.66
N GLY A 15 32.16 11.80 8.75
CA GLY A 15 31.71 12.92 7.92
C GLY A 15 31.94 12.69 6.43
N LEU A 16 33.10 12.14 6.05
CA LEU A 16 33.40 11.76 4.67
C LEU A 16 32.46 10.66 4.17
N VAL A 17 32.19 9.64 4.98
CA VAL A 17 31.21 8.58 4.64
C VAL A 17 29.83 9.16 4.44
N PHE A 18 29.40 10.08 5.30
CA PHE A 18 28.11 10.77 5.17
C PHE A 18 28.03 11.53 3.85
N VAL A 19 28.98 12.43 3.58
CA VAL A 19 28.97 13.27 2.36
C VAL A 19 29.06 12.41 1.10
N ALA A 20 29.97 11.43 1.07
CA ALA A 20 30.13 10.55 -0.08
C ALA A 20 28.88 9.68 -0.33
N SER A 21 28.26 9.17 0.74
CA SER A 21 27.02 8.37 0.62
C SER A 21 25.84 9.25 0.20
N ALA A 22 25.72 10.47 0.73
CA ALA A 22 24.67 11.41 0.35
C ALA A 22 24.76 11.77 -1.14
N LEU A 23 25.98 12.03 -1.63
CA LEU A 23 26.22 12.27 -3.06
C LEU A 23 25.91 11.03 -3.90
N ALA A 24 26.43 9.86 -3.53
CA ALA A 24 26.24 8.63 -4.29
C ALA A 24 24.76 8.20 -4.35
N LEU A 25 24.06 8.23 -3.21
CA LEU A 25 22.64 7.90 -3.14
C LEU A 25 21.80 8.98 -3.82
N GLY A 26 22.12 10.26 -3.66
CA GLY A 26 21.44 11.35 -4.35
C GLY A 26 21.54 11.22 -5.87
N LEU A 27 22.74 10.93 -6.39
CA LEU A 27 22.95 10.66 -7.82
C LEU A 27 22.20 9.41 -8.29
N LEU A 28 22.19 8.34 -7.49
CA LEU A 28 21.45 7.11 -7.81
C LEU A 28 19.94 7.36 -7.86
N TYR A 29 19.39 8.00 -6.84
CA TYR A 29 17.96 8.24 -6.70
C TYR A 29 17.44 9.29 -7.70
N ALA A 30 18.26 10.28 -8.08
CA ALA A 30 17.94 11.22 -9.13
C ALA A 30 17.82 10.57 -10.53
N ARG A 31 18.32 9.34 -10.72
CA ARG A 31 18.11 8.57 -11.96
C ARG A 31 16.82 7.74 -11.94
N LEU A 32 16.14 7.63 -10.80
CA LEU A 32 14.86 6.96 -10.73
C LEU A 32 13.81 7.88 -11.37
N PRO A 33 12.89 7.33 -12.19
CA PRO A 33 11.87 8.15 -12.85
C PRO A 33 10.98 8.88 -11.85
N VAL A 34 10.62 8.16 -10.78
CA VAL A 34 9.82 8.64 -9.64
C VAL A 34 10.23 7.81 -8.39
N LEU A 35 9.86 8.24 -7.18
CA LEU A 35 10.06 7.46 -5.96
C LEU A 35 9.30 6.12 -6.09
N PRO A 36 9.93 4.98 -5.78
CA PRO A 36 9.42 3.69 -6.20
C PRO A 36 8.52 3.06 -5.13
N ASP A 37 7.50 3.81 -4.71
CA ASP A 37 6.66 3.52 -3.55
C ASP A 37 5.53 4.56 -3.41
N GLY A 38 4.30 4.11 -3.11
CA GLY A 38 3.15 4.99 -2.85
C GLY A 38 3.27 5.75 -1.52
N ASP A 39 3.53 5.05 -0.41
CA ASP A 39 3.69 5.61 0.94
C ASP A 39 4.62 6.82 0.99
N SER A 40 5.72 6.81 0.22
CA SER A 40 6.63 7.95 0.08
C SER A 40 5.90 9.24 -0.25
N TYR A 41 4.94 9.20 -1.18
CA TYR A 41 4.15 10.37 -1.58
C TYR A 41 3.16 10.79 -0.50
N TYR A 42 2.56 9.83 0.22
CA TYR A 42 1.71 10.13 1.36
C TYR A 42 2.50 10.89 2.45
N HIS A 43 3.70 10.43 2.80
CA HIS A 43 4.54 11.09 3.80
C HIS A 43 4.93 12.52 3.38
N LEU A 44 5.25 12.71 2.10
CA LEU A 44 5.53 14.04 1.54
C LEU A 44 4.28 14.93 1.53
N ALA A 45 3.10 14.37 1.25
CA ALA A 45 1.84 15.10 1.24
C ALA A 45 1.46 15.59 2.65
N VAL A 46 1.60 14.74 3.67
CA VAL A 46 1.36 15.12 5.07
C VAL A 46 2.38 16.15 5.53
N ALA A 47 3.67 15.97 5.19
CA ALA A 47 4.71 16.95 5.52
C ALA A 47 4.43 18.32 4.88
N ARG A 48 4.00 18.35 3.61
CA ARG A 48 3.61 19.58 2.92
C ARG A 48 2.40 20.22 3.59
N ALA A 49 1.37 19.43 3.91
CA ALA A 49 0.21 19.93 4.62
C ALA A 49 0.57 20.48 6.02
N TYR A 50 1.50 19.87 6.76
CA TYR A 50 1.99 20.44 8.02
C TYR A 50 2.74 21.77 7.82
N ALA A 51 3.47 21.92 6.73
CA ALA A 51 4.13 23.18 6.40
C ALA A 51 3.11 24.29 6.06
N GLU A 52 2.04 23.96 5.35
CA GLU A 52 1.06 24.92 4.84
C GLU A 52 0.01 25.34 5.89
N ARG A 53 -0.55 24.38 6.64
CA ARG A 53 -1.68 24.60 7.56
C ARG A 53 -1.38 24.23 9.02
N GLY A 54 -0.14 23.84 9.33
CA GLY A 54 0.22 23.36 10.66
C GLY A 54 -0.34 21.96 10.97
N LEU A 55 -0.26 21.55 12.23
CA LEU A 55 -0.79 20.26 12.67
C LEU A 55 -2.33 20.27 12.58
N PHE A 56 -2.88 19.29 11.88
CA PHE A 56 -4.33 19.12 11.68
C PHE A 56 -4.81 17.81 12.31
N ARG A 57 -6.05 17.79 12.80
CA ARG A 57 -6.66 16.58 13.41
C ARG A 57 -7.48 15.75 12.43
N ARG A 58 -7.97 16.35 11.34
CA ARG A 58 -8.86 15.72 10.36
C ARG A 58 -8.10 15.39 9.07
N LEU A 59 -8.12 14.12 8.66
CA LEU A 59 -7.53 13.66 7.40
C LEU A 59 -8.62 13.53 6.32
N GLU A 60 -8.78 14.57 5.51
CA GLU A 60 -9.79 14.61 4.43
C GLU A 60 -9.57 13.54 3.34
N TRP A 61 -8.36 13.03 3.24
CA TRP A 61 -7.98 11.99 2.29
C TRP A 61 -8.37 10.56 2.73
N ALA A 62 -9.06 10.42 3.87
CA ALA A 62 -9.38 9.14 4.47
C ALA A 62 -10.84 9.06 4.96
N ARG A 63 -11.82 9.54 4.19
CA ARG A 63 -13.23 9.71 4.63
C ARG A 63 -13.86 8.48 5.30
N LEU A 64 -13.52 7.28 4.83
CA LEU A 64 -14.04 6.02 5.37
C LEU A 64 -13.24 5.46 6.57
N SER A 65 -12.09 6.05 6.88
CA SER A 65 -11.16 5.55 7.92
C SER A 65 -11.51 6.09 9.31
N ILE A 66 -11.08 5.37 10.36
CA ILE A 66 -11.02 5.94 11.72
C ILE A 66 -10.10 7.18 11.80
N MET A 67 -9.16 7.30 10.86
CA MET A 67 -8.23 8.42 10.76
C MET A 67 -8.87 9.68 10.17
N HIS A 68 -10.13 9.63 9.71
CA HIS A 68 -10.80 10.79 9.16
C HIS A 68 -10.91 11.91 10.20
N ASP A 69 -11.63 11.69 11.30
CA ASP A 69 -11.87 12.70 12.34
C ASP A 69 -10.78 12.70 13.42
N GLY A 70 -10.07 11.59 13.55
CA GLY A 70 -8.97 11.39 14.49
C GLY A 70 -7.73 10.90 13.76
N PHE A 71 -7.06 11.80 13.02
CA PHE A 71 -5.90 11.46 12.16
C PHE A 71 -4.89 10.57 12.87
N GLY A 72 -4.60 10.86 14.14
CA GLY A 72 -3.79 9.98 14.97
C GLY A 72 -2.45 9.68 14.32
N ASP A 73 -1.79 10.71 13.78
CA ASP A 73 -0.60 10.59 12.95
C ASP A 73 0.42 9.64 13.59
N LYS A 74 0.59 8.47 12.99
CA LYS A 74 1.44 7.40 13.52
C LYS A 74 2.93 7.63 13.29
N GLU A 75 3.29 8.67 12.55
CA GLU A 75 4.63 8.98 12.04
C GLU A 75 4.98 10.47 12.18
N LEU A 76 4.43 11.15 13.20
CA LEU A 76 4.54 12.59 13.41
C LEU A 76 5.94 13.17 13.20
N LEU A 77 6.96 12.68 13.92
CA LEU A 77 8.31 13.22 13.79
C LEU A 77 8.95 12.90 12.44
N PHE A 78 8.52 11.83 11.78
CA PHE A 78 8.96 11.56 10.42
C PHE A 78 8.39 12.61 9.46
N HIS A 79 7.10 12.94 9.54
CA HIS A 79 6.51 14.02 8.75
C HIS A 79 7.15 15.38 9.05
N VAL A 80 7.36 15.70 10.33
CA VAL A 80 8.03 16.95 10.74
C VAL A 80 9.47 17.01 10.20
N LEU A 81 10.20 15.90 10.21
CA LEU A 81 11.55 15.83 9.64
C LEU A 81 11.57 16.10 8.13
N LEU A 82 10.48 15.78 7.42
CA LEU A 82 10.37 16.00 5.97
C LEU A 82 9.98 17.44 5.59
N ILE A 83 9.41 18.23 6.52
CA ILE A 83 8.96 19.63 6.27
C ILE A 83 10.01 20.48 5.54
N PRO A 84 11.29 20.54 5.98
CA PRO A 84 12.27 21.39 5.31
C PRO A 84 12.48 21.00 3.84
N PHE A 85 12.34 19.73 3.48
CA PHE A 85 12.58 19.25 2.13
C PHE A 85 11.43 19.54 1.17
N VAL A 86 10.19 19.49 1.66
CA VAL A 86 9.00 19.85 0.86
C VAL A 86 8.79 21.35 0.74
N VAL A 87 9.39 22.15 1.62
CA VAL A 87 9.37 23.62 1.56
C VAL A 87 10.48 24.17 0.65
N LEU A 88 11.69 23.60 0.73
CA LEU A 88 12.85 24.09 -0.02
C LEU A 88 12.91 23.61 -1.47
N PHE A 89 12.22 22.51 -1.80
CA PHE A 89 12.25 21.88 -3.11
C PHE A 89 10.83 21.50 -3.56
N ASP A 90 10.66 21.25 -4.86
CA ASP A 90 9.51 20.48 -5.35
C ASP A 90 9.39 19.18 -4.53
N PRO A 91 8.21 18.81 -4.00
CA PRO A 91 8.08 17.72 -3.03
C PRO A 91 8.72 16.40 -3.47
N SER A 92 8.65 16.06 -4.76
CA SER A 92 9.28 14.85 -5.30
C SER A 92 10.81 14.89 -5.21
N THR A 93 11.42 16.03 -5.55
CA THR A 93 12.87 16.25 -5.42
C THR A 93 13.29 16.36 -3.96
N GLY A 94 12.48 17.04 -3.13
CA GLY A 94 12.67 17.09 -1.69
C GLY A 94 12.71 15.70 -1.06
N GLY A 95 11.81 14.81 -1.47
CA GLY A 95 11.80 13.41 -1.05
C GLY A 95 13.06 12.65 -1.42
N VAL A 96 13.57 12.82 -2.65
CA VAL A 96 14.84 12.21 -3.10
C VAL A 96 16.02 12.69 -2.25
N VAL A 97 16.09 14.00 -1.96
CA VAL A 97 17.15 14.58 -1.12
C VAL A 97 17.06 14.05 0.32
N ALA A 98 15.85 14.04 0.91
CA ALA A 98 15.63 13.51 2.25
C ALA A 98 16.04 12.03 2.36
N LEU A 99 15.65 11.22 1.37
CA LEU A 99 15.98 9.81 1.30
C LEU A 99 17.50 9.58 1.23
N ALA A 100 18.20 10.33 0.37
CA ALA A 100 19.65 10.25 0.24
C ALA A 100 20.37 10.63 1.55
N LEU A 101 19.92 11.67 2.24
CA LEU A 101 20.51 12.11 3.52
C LEU A 101 20.23 11.12 4.66
N LEU A 102 19.02 10.56 4.73
CA LEU A 102 18.68 9.53 5.71
C LEU A 102 19.48 8.24 5.47
N GLY A 103 19.60 7.80 4.21
CA GLY A 103 20.46 6.66 3.84
C GLY A 103 21.93 6.91 4.16
N ALA A 104 22.43 8.12 3.90
CA ALA A 104 23.78 8.54 4.25
C ALA A 104 24.02 8.57 5.77
N LEU A 105 23.00 8.95 6.55
CA LEU A 105 23.07 8.91 8.00
C LEU A 105 23.17 7.46 8.51
N VAL A 106 22.40 6.53 7.92
CA VAL A 106 22.53 5.09 8.22
C VAL A 106 23.94 4.61 7.90
N ALA A 107 24.47 4.93 6.71
CA ALA A 107 25.84 4.61 6.32
C ALA A 107 26.88 5.16 7.31
N ALA A 108 26.74 6.42 7.72
CA ALA A 108 27.64 7.06 8.68
C ALA A 108 27.61 6.38 10.06
N VAL A 109 26.42 6.00 10.55
CA VAL A 109 26.26 5.27 11.82
C VAL A 109 26.87 3.87 11.75
N LEU A 110 26.70 3.16 10.63
CA LEU A 110 27.31 1.85 10.42
C LEU A 110 28.85 1.94 10.39
N ALA A 111 29.40 2.90 9.65
CA ALA A 111 30.83 3.15 9.63
C ALA A 111 31.34 3.53 11.03
N HIS A 112 30.63 4.40 11.75
CA HIS A 112 30.96 4.76 13.12
C HIS A 112 31.02 3.55 14.06
N GLY A 113 30.09 2.60 13.90
CA GLY A 113 30.06 1.35 14.66
C GLY A 113 31.21 0.39 14.32
N ALA A 114 31.71 0.43 13.09
CA ALA A 114 32.79 -0.43 12.60
C ALA A 114 34.20 0.12 12.85
N LEU A 115 34.36 1.43 13.03
CA LEU A 115 35.67 2.10 13.21
C LEU A 115 36.49 1.50 14.35
N ASP A 116 35.84 1.13 15.45
CA ASP A 116 36.52 0.55 16.63
C ASP A 116 37.03 -0.89 16.40
N VAL A 117 36.67 -1.52 15.27
CA VAL A 117 37.03 -2.90 14.93
C VAL A 117 38.02 -2.94 13.77
N ILE A 118 37.73 -2.21 12.69
CA ILE A 118 38.44 -2.34 11.41
C ILE A 118 39.15 -1.04 10.98
N GLY A 119 39.16 -0.01 11.83
CA GLY A 119 39.80 1.26 11.55
C GLY A 119 39.25 1.92 10.28
N GLY A 120 40.13 2.50 9.45
CA GLY A 120 39.73 3.18 8.21
C GLY A 120 38.95 2.32 7.20
N TRP A 121 39.04 0.99 7.30
CA TRP A 121 38.21 0.09 6.49
C TRP A 121 36.72 0.13 6.85
N ALA A 122 36.32 0.87 7.90
CA ALA A 122 34.92 1.11 8.24
C ALA A 122 34.09 1.68 7.07
N ILE A 123 34.75 2.37 6.13
CA ILE A 123 34.14 2.87 4.89
C ILE A 123 33.58 1.71 4.03
N ALA A 124 34.13 0.51 4.14
CA ALA A 124 33.68 -0.66 3.40
C ALA A 124 32.36 -1.26 3.93
N VAL A 125 31.96 -0.94 5.18
CA VAL A 125 30.76 -1.51 5.80
C VAL A 125 29.47 -0.98 5.15
N PRO A 126 29.29 0.35 4.96
CA PRO A 126 28.16 0.84 4.17
C PRO A 126 28.13 0.29 2.74
N LEU A 127 29.29 0.14 2.09
CA LEU A 127 29.36 -0.45 0.76
C LEU A 127 28.88 -1.90 0.75
N LEU A 128 29.20 -2.69 1.78
CA LEU A 128 28.71 -4.06 1.92
C LEU A 128 27.20 -4.09 2.16
N VAL A 129 26.68 -3.23 3.03
CA VAL A 129 25.26 -3.22 3.41
C VAL A 129 24.38 -2.69 2.27
N PHE A 130 24.67 -1.51 1.73
CA PHE A 130 23.89 -0.91 0.65
C PHE A 130 24.24 -1.51 -0.71
N GLY A 131 25.53 -1.75 -0.97
CA GLY A 131 26.00 -2.17 -2.29
C GLY A 131 25.92 -3.67 -2.54
N ALA A 132 25.94 -4.52 -1.49
CA ALA A 132 26.01 -5.97 -1.66
C ALA A 132 24.72 -6.74 -1.29
N SER A 133 23.74 -6.08 -0.65
CA SER A 133 22.41 -6.63 -0.38
C SER A 133 21.38 -5.89 -1.23
N ALA A 134 20.98 -6.50 -2.35
CA ALA A 134 19.93 -5.94 -3.20
C ALA A 134 18.59 -5.88 -2.45
N ASP A 135 18.30 -6.89 -1.61
CA ASP A 135 17.04 -6.95 -0.85
C ASP A 135 16.92 -5.81 0.16
N PHE A 136 18.01 -5.48 0.88
CA PHE A 136 18.08 -4.31 1.75
C PHE A 136 17.97 -3.02 0.94
N MET A 137 18.73 -2.89 -0.15
CA MET A 137 18.71 -1.68 -0.98
C MET A 137 17.31 -1.39 -1.53
N LEU A 138 16.59 -2.40 -2.04
CA LEU A 138 15.23 -2.26 -2.56
C LEU A 138 14.22 -1.78 -1.50
N ARG A 139 14.49 -1.97 -0.21
CA ARG A 139 13.70 -1.33 0.86
C ARG A 139 14.16 0.09 1.16
N MET A 140 15.48 0.30 1.19
CA MET A 140 16.09 1.59 1.50
C MET A 140 15.93 2.65 0.40
N ILE A 141 15.48 2.27 -0.81
CA ILE A 141 15.12 3.21 -1.87
C ILE A 141 13.72 3.83 -1.69
N ARG A 142 12.99 3.49 -0.61
CA ARG A 142 11.66 4.01 -0.31
C ARG A 142 11.73 4.98 0.87
N LEU A 143 11.11 6.15 0.74
CA LEU A 143 11.11 7.18 1.78
C LEU A 143 10.08 6.85 2.86
N ARG A 144 10.46 5.93 3.75
CA ARG A 144 9.59 5.41 4.80
C ARG A 144 10.20 5.57 6.21
N PRO A 145 9.36 5.63 7.26
CA PRO A 145 9.80 5.81 8.65
C PRO A 145 10.66 4.66 9.19
N GLU A 146 10.65 3.49 8.54
CA GLU A 146 11.51 2.36 8.86
C GLU A 146 13.02 2.70 8.83
N ILE A 147 13.41 3.72 8.05
CA ILE A 147 14.80 4.22 8.02
C ILE A 147 15.16 4.87 9.36
N LEU A 148 14.26 5.69 9.91
CA LEU A 148 14.46 6.35 11.21
C LEU A 148 14.38 5.34 12.35
N SER A 149 13.46 4.37 12.26
CA SER A 149 13.44 3.22 13.18
C SER A 149 14.77 2.48 13.23
N LEU A 150 15.39 2.18 12.08
CA LEU A 150 16.71 1.55 12.01
C LEU A 150 17.79 2.40 12.70
N LEU A 151 17.84 3.70 12.41
CA LEU A 151 18.79 4.62 13.05
C LEU A 151 18.67 4.61 14.57
N LEU A 152 17.45 4.68 15.09
CA LEU A 152 17.18 4.69 16.52
C LEU A 152 17.54 3.34 17.17
N ILE A 153 17.31 2.21 16.50
CA ILE A 153 17.75 0.88 16.98
C ILE A 153 19.28 0.78 17.01
N LEU A 154 19.97 1.27 15.97
CA LEU A 154 21.44 1.29 15.92
C LEU A 154 22.05 2.16 17.03
N VAL A 155 21.35 3.22 17.46
CA VAL A 155 21.73 4.04 18.62
C VAL A 155 21.33 3.39 19.95
N ALA A 156 20.19 2.71 20.02
CA ALA A 156 19.69 2.08 21.23
C ALA A 156 20.62 0.97 21.75
N ILE A 157 21.13 0.10 20.87
CA ILE A 157 22.02 -1.01 21.24
C ILE A 157 23.25 -0.55 22.04
N PRO A 158 24.05 0.43 21.58
CA PRO A 158 25.21 0.93 22.32
C PRO A 158 24.85 1.79 23.55
N LEU A 159 23.64 2.33 23.67
CA LEU A 159 23.16 2.97 24.91
C LEU A 159 22.78 1.91 25.94
N ALA A 160 22.06 0.88 25.50
CA ALA A 160 21.64 -0.27 26.27
C ALA A 160 22.86 -1.03 26.85
N SER A 161 23.86 -1.34 26.03
CA SER A 161 25.06 -2.06 26.49
C SER A 161 25.85 -1.27 27.55
N ARG A 162 25.85 0.06 27.47
CA ARG A 162 26.48 0.96 28.45
C ARG A 162 25.56 1.34 29.61
N ARG A 163 24.37 0.74 29.71
CA ARG A 163 23.34 1.02 30.72
C ARG A 163 22.97 2.50 30.83
N ARG A 164 23.02 3.24 29.72
CA ARG A 164 22.56 4.63 29.63
C ARG A 164 21.03 4.65 29.48
N THR A 165 20.34 4.12 30.48
CA THR A 165 18.91 3.81 30.43
C THR A 165 18.02 5.04 30.28
N VAL A 166 18.40 6.20 30.84
CA VAL A 166 17.65 7.45 30.65
C VAL A 166 17.64 7.87 29.17
N TRP A 167 18.81 7.83 28.53
CA TRP A 167 18.93 8.11 27.09
C TRP A 167 18.19 7.06 26.25
N LEU A 168 18.18 5.80 26.69
CA LEU A 168 17.37 4.75 26.06
C LEU A 168 15.87 5.07 26.15
N GLY A 169 15.41 5.63 27.28
CA GLY A 169 14.05 6.16 27.45
C GLY A 169 13.73 7.31 26.50
N ILE A 170 14.64 8.28 26.37
CA ILE A 170 14.49 9.38 25.41
C ILE A 170 14.40 8.85 23.98
N VAL A 171 15.27 7.92 23.59
CA VAL A 171 15.24 7.27 22.27
C VAL A 171 13.93 6.52 22.07
N ALA A 172 13.39 5.83 23.08
CA ALA A 172 12.11 5.15 22.99
C ALA A 172 10.94 6.13 22.77
N GLY A 173 10.96 7.30 23.41
CA GLY A 173 9.97 8.36 23.17
C GLY A 173 10.06 8.93 21.76
N VAL A 174 11.27 9.26 21.30
CA VAL A 174 11.50 9.72 19.91
C VAL A 174 11.09 8.65 18.90
N TYR A 175 11.38 7.37 19.16
CA TYR A 175 10.97 6.24 18.33
C TYR A 175 9.46 6.19 18.19
N THR A 176 8.74 6.29 19.32
CA THR A 176 7.28 6.25 19.36
C THR A 176 6.64 7.38 18.57
N LEU A 177 7.22 8.58 18.63
CA LEU A 177 6.77 9.72 17.85
C LEU A 177 7.15 9.64 16.36
N SER A 178 8.12 8.80 16.00
CA SER A 178 8.65 8.69 14.63
C SER A 178 8.07 7.51 13.85
N TYR A 179 7.72 6.42 14.54
CA TYR A 179 7.30 5.17 13.93
C TYR A 179 6.37 4.37 14.84
N THR A 180 5.27 3.90 14.25
CA THR A 180 4.16 3.23 14.95
C THR A 180 4.55 1.97 15.73
N ALA A 181 5.58 1.22 15.31
CA ALA A 181 5.90 -0.09 15.89
C ALA A 181 6.69 -0.02 17.22
N CYS A 182 6.33 0.88 18.13
CA CYS A 182 7.04 1.11 19.40
C CYS A 182 7.09 -0.15 20.30
N GLN A 183 6.13 -1.07 20.17
CA GLN A 183 6.12 -2.35 20.86
C GLN A 183 7.30 -3.25 20.46
N ALA A 184 7.78 -3.17 19.21
CA ALA A 184 8.95 -3.93 18.78
C ALA A 184 10.23 -3.41 19.46
N PHE A 185 10.35 -2.09 19.62
CA PHE A 185 11.45 -1.46 20.35
C PHE A 185 11.43 -1.83 21.84
N LEU A 186 10.24 -1.80 22.48
CA LEU A 186 10.08 -2.25 23.87
C LEU A 186 10.40 -3.74 24.03
N GLY A 187 9.95 -4.58 23.10
CA GLY A 187 10.27 -6.01 23.08
C GLY A 187 11.78 -6.25 23.03
N LEU A 188 12.51 -5.49 22.20
CA LEU A 188 13.97 -5.55 22.16
C LEU A 188 14.62 -5.15 23.50
N CYS A 189 14.13 -4.08 24.14
CA CYS A 189 14.62 -3.66 25.46
C CYS A 189 14.33 -4.70 26.54
N ALA A 190 13.18 -5.37 26.47
CA ALA A 190 12.84 -6.47 27.36
C ALA A 190 13.79 -7.66 27.17
N LEU A 191 14.16 -8.01 25.93
CA LEU A 191 15.13 -9.06 25.67
C LEU A 191 16.53 -8.71 26.20
N PHE A 192 16.96 -7.45 26.13
CA PHE A 192 18.21 -7.01 26.76
C PHE A 192 18.16 -7.11 28.28
N PHE A 193 17.02 -6.79 28.89
CA PHE A 193 16.82 -7.01 30.33
C PHE A 193 16.84 -8.49 30.70
N LEU A 194 16.18 -9.36 29.93
CA LEU A 194 16.19 -10.81 30.15
C LEU A 194 17.61 -11.37 30.03
N TYR A 195 18.39 -10.89 29.07
CA TYR A 195 19.82 -11.20 28.98
C TYR A 195 20.56 -10.80 30.28
N ASP A 196 20.36 -9.56 30.78
CA ASP A 196 21.02 -9.09 32.01
C ASP A 196 20.61 -9.96 33.23
N VAL A 197 19.38 -10.45 33.28
CA VAL A 197 18.94 -11.37 34.34
C VAL A 197 19.59 -12.75 34.20
N TRP A 198 19.55 -13.35 33.01
CA TRP A 198 19.99 -14.74 32.81
C TRP A 198 21.51 -14.91 32.70
N VAL A 199 22.20 -13.95 32.08
CA VAL A 199 23.64 -14.04 31.81
C VAL A 199 24.45 -13.31 32.87
N GLU A 200 23.99 -12.14 33.31
CA GLU A 200 24.71 -11.31 34.29
C GLU A 200 24.22 -11.55 35.73
N GLY A 201 23.13 -12.30 35.91
CA GLY A 201 22.54 -12.59 37.22
C GLY A 201 21.97 -11.34 37.93
N ARG A 202 21.71 -10.25 37.21
CA ARG A 202 21.33 -8.96 37.80
C ARG A 202 20.13 -8.34 37.09
N ALA A 203 19.07 -8.09 37.86
CA ALA A 203 17.85 -7.46 37.36
C ALA A 203 17.98 -5.92 37.29
N HIS A 204 18.49 -5.41 36.17
CA HIS A 204 18.53 -3.96 35.91
C HIS A 204 17.19 -3.45 35.36
N TRP A 205 16.16 -3.38 36.21
CA TRP A 205 14.79 -2.98 35.83
C TRP A 205 14.70 -1.65 35.07
N ARG A 206 15.66 -0.74 35.28
CA ARG A 206 15.79 0.53 34.53
C ARG A 206 15.90 0.34 33.02
N MET A 207 16.35 -0.82 32.55
CA MET A 207 16.42 -1.20 31.13
C MET A 207 15.05 -1.34 30.47
N ILE A 208 13.99 -1.61 31.25
CA ILE A 208 12.60 -1.68 30.76
C ILE A 208 11.83 -0.44 31.18
N VAL A 209 11.97 0.00 32.43
CA VAL A 209 11.16 1.10 32.97
C VAL A 209 11.41 2.40 32.23
N HIS A 210 12.66 2.79 31.96
CA HIS A 210 12.91 4.05 31.24
C HIS A 210 12.40 4.02 29.80
N PRO A 211 12.61 2.96 29.00
CA PRO A 211 11.95 2.82 27.69
C PRO A 211 10.42 2.85 27.78
N ALA A 212 9.82 2.13 28.72
CA ALA A 212 8.36 2.12 28.90
C ALA A 212 7.80 3.52 29.22
N VAL A 213 8.47 4.25 30.12
CA VAL A 213 8.15 5.66 30.40
C VAL A 213 8.34 6.53 29.15
N GLY A 214 9.42 6.32 28.40
CA GLY A 214 9.66 7.03 27.14
C GLY A 214 8.53 6.83 26.12
N VAL A 215 8.10 5.58 25.91
CA VAL A 215 6.97 5.25 25.03
C VAL A 215 5.68 5.88 25.56
N ALA A 216 5.39 5.75 26.85
CA ALA A 216 4.19 6.34 27.45
C ALA A 216 4.17 7.87 27.25
N LEU A 217 5.28 8.56 27.51
CA LEU A 217 5.41 9.99 27.26
C LEU A 217 5.28 10.33 25.78
N GLY A 218 5.87 9.54 24.89
CA GLY A 218 5.72 9.71 23.44
C GLY A 218 4.25 9.62 23.00
N LEU A 219 3.49 8.66 23.53
CA LEU A 219 2.06 8.54 23.24
C LEU A 219 1.23 9.67 23.85
N LEU A 220 1.52 10.08 25.09
CA LEU A 220 0.75 11.09 25.84
C LEU A 220 0.99 12.53 25.37
N VAL A 221 2.24 12.86 25.03
CA VAL A 221 2.63 14.21 24.54
C VAL A 221 2.25 14.41 23.07
N HIS A 222 1.89 13.33 22.37
CA HIS A 222 1.50 13.38 20.98
C HIS A 222 0.36 14.39 20.75
N PRO A 223 0.47 15.33 19.78
CA PRO A 223 -0.55 16.34 19.52
C PRO A 223 -1.93 15.77 19.19
N HIS A 224 -1.96 14.57 18.60
CA HIS A 224 -3.19 13.83 18.29
C HIS A 224 -3.66 12.88 19.38
N PHE A 225 -3.22 13.02 20.63
CA PHE A 225 -3.78 12.20 21.71
C PHE A 225 -5.29 12.48 21.89
N PRO A 226 -6.14 11.44 22.11
CA PRO A 226 -5.83 10.02 22.22
C PRO A 226 -5.91 9.22 20.89
N ASP A 227 -6.17 9.87 19.76
CA ASP A 227 -6.39 9.22 18.47
C ASP A 227 -5.17 8.44 17.98
N ASN A 228 -3.96 8.91 18.27
CA ASN A 228 -2.72 8.17 17.99
C ASN A 228 -2.67 6.79 18.67
N VAL A 229 -3.19 6.67 19.90
CA VAL A 229 -3.27 5.39 20.61
C VAL A 229 -4.29 4.48 19.95
N ARG A 230 -5.43 5.02 19.52
CA ARG A 230 -6.45 4.26 18.79
C ARG A 230 -5.89 3.68 17.49
N VAL A 231 -5.22 4.51 16.69
CA VAL A 231 -4.54 4.09 15.45
C VAL A 231 -3.47 3.04 15.73
N TRP A 232 -2.65 3.24 16.78
CA TRP A 232 -1.64 2.28 17.19
C TRP A 232 -2.24 0.90 17.55
N VAL A 233 -3.32 0.87 18.35
CA VAL A 233 -4.01 -0.38 18.74
C VAL A 233 -4.57 -1.09 17.52
N VAL A 234 -5.18 -0.37 16.57
CA VAL A 234 -5.75 -0.97 15.37
C VAL A 234 -4.65 -1.61 14.51
N GLN A 235 -3.59 -0.87 14.22
CA GLN A 235 -2.54 -1.33 13.31
C GLN A 235 -1.61 -2.39 13.92
N ASN A 236 -1.25 -2.24 15.19
CA ASN A 236 -0.17 -3.04 15.79
C ASN A 236 -0.66 -4.18 16.67
N LEU A 237 -1.93 -4.16 17.13
CA LEU A 237 -2.50 -5.21 17.98
C LEU A 237 -3.69 -5.88 17.28
N SER A 238 -4.73 -5.10 16.97
CA SER A 238 -6.00 -5.61 16.47
C SER A 238 -5.82 -6.34 15.13
N PHE A 239 -4.98 -5.80 14.24
CA PHE A 239 -4.63 -6.44 12.97
C PHE A 239 -4.06 -7.86 13.13
N TYR A 240 -3.24 -8.10 14.17
CA TYR A 240 -2.62 -9.40 14.41
C TYR A 240 -3.49 -10.34 15.26
N LEU A 241 -4.49 -9.82 15.97
CA LEU A 241 -5.40 -10.58 16.84
C LEU A 241 -6.73 -10.93 16.15
N GLY A 242 -7.23 -10.06 15.28
CA GLY A 242 -8.51 -10.15 14.58
C GLY A 242 -8.35 -10.80 13.21
N ASN A 243 -8.38 -12.12 13.20
CA ASN A 243 -8.13 -12.97 12.04
C ASN A 243 -9.26 -12.89 10.98
N GLU A 244 -9.33 -11.81 10.19
CA GLU A 244 -10.01 -11.78 8.87
C GLU A 244 -9.13 -10.98 7.88
N THR A 245 -8.56 -11.71 6.93
CA THR A 245 -7.29 -11.40 6.26
C THR A 245 -7.38 -10.31 5.19
N VAL A 246 -6.59 -9.25 5.34
CA VAL A 246 -6.00 -8.54 4.19
C VAL A 246 -4.61 -9.14 3.96
N PRO A 247 -4.38 -9.93 2.89
CA PRO A 247 -3.04 -10.38 2.54
C PRO A 247 -2.22 -9.16 2.11
N SER A 248 -1.56 -8.49 3.07
CA SER A 248 -0.54 -7.51 2.71
C SER A 248 0.66 -8.28 2.15
N LEU A 249 0.97 -8.06 0.88
CA LEU A 249 2.16 -8.64 0.24
C LEU A 249 3.43 -8.32 1.05
N GLU A 250 3.45 -7.20 1.77
CA GLU A 250 4.56 -6.79 2.65
C GLU A 250 4.71 -7.61 3.94
N ASN A 251 3.64 -8.29 4.36
CA ASN A 251 3.65 -9.20 5.50
C ASN A 251 3.99 -10.66 5.12
N ALA A 252 4.28 -10.92 3.84
CA ALA A 252 4.66 -12.24 3.37
C ALA A 252 6.13 -12.58 3.71
N SER A 253 6.43 -13.88 3.79
CA SER A 253 7.80 -14.37 3.84
C SER A 253 8.47 -14.25 2.46
N ARG A 254 9.78 -13.98 2.44
CA ARG A 254 10.58 -14.07 1.22
C ARG A 254 10.82 -15.54 0.87
N THR A 255 10.86 -15.90 -0.41
CA THR A 255 11.27 -17.25 -0.81
C THR A 255 12.74 -17.48 -0.46
N THR A 256 13.11 -18.71 -0.08
CA THR A 256 14.52 -19.06 0.22
C THR A 256 15.45 -18.70 -0.93
N ARG A 257 14.99 -18.91 -2.18
CA ARG A 257 15.72 -18.53 -3.39
C ARG A 257 15.99 -17.03 -3.43
N ASP A 258 14.97 -16.19 -3.24
CA ASP A 258 15.12 -14.74 -3.30
C ASP A 258 15.99 -14.23 -2.13
N THR A 259 15.82 -14.77 -0.92
CA THR A 259 16.65 -14.46 0.25
C THR A 259 18.13 -14.73 0.01
N LEU A 260 18.47 -15.83 -0.68
CA LEU A 260 19.86 -16.15 -1.00
C LEU A 260 20.39 -15.35 -2.18
N LEU A 261 19.62 -15.27 -3.28
CA LEU A 261 20.06 -14.62 -4.51
C LEU A 261 20.19 -13.11 -4.36
N LEU A 262 19.17 -12.43 -3.82
CA LEU A 262 19.20 -10.96 -3.68
C LEU A 262 20.21 -10.48 -2.63
N ASN A 263 20.70 -11.38 -1.78
CA ASN A 263 21.69 -11.08 -0.76
C ASN A 263 23.03 -11.79 -0.98
N LEU A 264 23.27 -12.36 -2.15
CA LEU A 264 24.45 -13.21 -2.41
C LEU A 264 25.77 -12.46 -2.17
N GLY A 265 25.89 -11.23 -2.69
CA GLY A 265 27.07 -10.39 -2.50
C GLY A 265 27.33 -10.11 -1.02
N TRP A 266 26.26 -9.83 -0.27
CA TRP A 266 26.32 -9.60 1.17
C TRP A 266 26.72 -10.86 1.95
N TRP A 267 26.10 -12.01 1.70
CA TRP A 267 26.47 -13.29 2.32
C TRP A 267 27.93 -13.64 2.07
N ALA A 268 28.38 -13.52 0.81
CA ALA A 268 29.77 -13.74 0.43
C ALA A 268 30.71 -12.75 1.13
N GLY A 269 30.34 -11.46 1.21
CA GLY A 269 31.11 -10.44 1.89
C GLY A 269 31.26 -10.69 3.40
N LEU A 270 30.19 -11.13 4.08
CA LEU A 270 30.26 -11.54 5.48
C LEU A 270 31.20 -12.74 5.68
N LEU A 271 31.12 -13.73 4.79
CA LEU A 271 32.01 -14.89 4.82
C LEU A 271 33.46 -14.46 4.60
N VAL A 272 33.72 -13.57 3.65
CA VAL A 272 35.06 -13.04 3.34
C VAL A 272 35.62 -12.27 4.54
N LEU A 273 34.83 -11.39 5.16
CA LEU A 273 35.19 -10.69 6.40
C LEU A 273 35.56 -11.70 7.49
N TRP A 274 34.70 -12.68 7.74
CA TRP A 274 34.93 -13.72 8.76
C TRP A 274 36.19 -14.54 8.48
N ARG A 275 36.44 -14.92 7.23
CA ARG A 275 37.61 -15.72 6.81
C ARG A 275 38.90 -14.92 6.71
N SER A 276 38.82 -13.59 6.75
CA SER A 276 39.97 -12.68 6.79
C SER A 276 40.47 -12.40 8.20
N ARG A 277 39.76 -12.83 9.26
CA ARG A 277 40.08 -12.50 10.64
C ARG A 277 41.49 -12.95 11.05
N VAL A 278 42.19 -12.06 11.74
CA VAL A 278 43.48 -12.30 12.39
C VAL A 278 43.46 -11.71 13.80
N PRO A 279 44.12 -12.34 14.77
CA PRO A 279 44.26 -11.78 16.11
C PRO A 279 45.12 -10.51 16.05
N VAL A 280 44.65 -9.44 16.68
CA VAL A 280 45.34 -8.13 16.76
C VAL A 280 45.45 -7.61 18.20
N ALA A 281 44.62 -8.10 19.11
CA ALA A 281 44.55 -7.73 20.51
C ALA A 281 44.13 -8.94 21.36
N PRO A 282 44.31 -8.93 22.69
CA PRO A 282 43.68 -9.92 23.55
C PRO A 282 42.14 -9.79 23.50
N PRO A 283 41.40 -10.89 23.74
CA PRO A 283 39.94 -10.86 23.82
C PRO A 283 39.46 -9.85 24.88
N SER A 284 38.36 -9.16 24.58
CA SER A 284 37.75 -8.22 25.50
C SER A 284 36.94 -8.93 26.58
N GLU A 285 37.05 -8.45 27.82
CA GLU A 285 36.21 -8.88 28.94
C GLU A 285 34.78 -8.33 28.82
N ASP A 286 34.60 -7.09 28.34
CA ASP A 286 33.27 -6.51 28.12
C ASP A 286 32.68 -7.00 26.79
N ARG A 287 31.77 -7.96 26.90
CA ARG A 287 31.10 -8.61 25.78
C ARG A 287 29.69 -8.07 25.53
N ARG A 288 29.19 -7.13 26.34
CA ARG A 288 27.77 -6.77 26.33
C ARG A 288 27.34 -6.14 25.01
N LEU A 289 28.18 -5.28 24.41
CA LEU A 289 27.88 -4.68 23.11
C LEU A 289 27.77 -5.73 21.99
N ARG A 290 28.63 -6.75 22.02
CA ARG A 290 28.54 -7.91 21.11
C ARG A 290 27.24 -8.65 21.33
N ASP A 291 26.93 -8.99 22.57
CA ASP A 291 25.79 -9.84 22.88
C ASP A 291 24.45 -9.15 22.60
N PHE A 292 24.32 -7.86 22.91
CA PHE A 292 23.11 -7.10 22.57
C PHE A 292 22.94 -6.95 21.06
N THR A 293 24.05 -6.76 20.32
CA THR A 293 23.99 -6.74 18.85
C THR A 293 23.56 -8.11 18.32
N LEU A 294 24.09 -9.22 18.86
CA LEU A 294 23.70 -10.58 18.49
C LEU A 294 22.23 -10.87 18.80
N VAL A 295 21.72 -10.49 19.98
CA VAL A 295 20.30 -10.64 20.34
C VAL A 295 19.44 -9.90 19.33
N ALA A 296 19.77 -8.64 19.01
CA ALA A 296 19.04 -7.87 18.01
C ALA A 296 19.10 -8.54 16.62
N THR A 297 20.28 -9.01 16.20
CA THR A 297 20.45 -9.75 14.94
C THR A 297 19.60 -11.00 14.87
N VAL A 298 19.59 -11.82 15.92
CA VAL A 298 18.81 -13.07 15.94
C VAL A 298 17.31 -12.76 15.86
N VAL A 299 16.82 -11.81 16.67
CA VAL A 299 15.41 -11.42 16.67
C VAL A 299 14.98 -10.90 15.30
N PHE A 300 15.69 -9.91 14.76
CA PHE A 300 15.35 -9.34 13.46
C PHE A 300 15.61 -10.30 12.29
N GLY A 301 16.56 -11.24 12.42
CA GLY A 301 16.79 -12.31 11.47
C GLY A 301 15.65 -13.34 11.44
N LEU A 302 15.12 -13.73 12.62
CA LEU A 302 13.93 -14.57 12.72
C LEU A 302 12.71 -13.86 12.17
N LEU A 303 12.51 -12.59 12.53
CA LEU A 303 11.43 -11.77 11.97
C LEU A 303 11.56 -11.61 10.46
N TYR A 304 12.78 -11.51 9.91
CA TYR A 304 13.02 -11.47 8.46
C TYR A 304 12.65 -12.79 7.77
N ALA A 305 12.96 -13.92 8.39
CA ALA A 305 12.56 -15.23 7.88
C ALA A 305 11.03 -15.39 7.80
N LEU A 306 10.30 -14.79 8.76
CA LEU A 306 8.84 -14.78 8.79
C LEU A 306 8.24 -13.74 7.85
N VAL A 307 8.81 -12.54 7.82
CA VAL A 307 8.30 -11.38 7.09
C VAL A 307 9.46 -10.62 6.46
N TYR A 308 9.50 -10.54 5.13
CA TYR A 308 10.69 -10.05 4.41
C TYR A 308 11.06 -8.60 4.75
N ARG A 309 10.11 -7.79 5.23
CA ARG A 309 10.34 -6.37 5.57
C ARG A 309 11.41 -6.14 6.63
N PHE A 310 11.66 -7.13 7.49
CA PHE A 310 12.67 -6.99 8.54
C PHE A 310 14.11 -7.10 8.01
N VAL A 311 14.32 -7.30 6.70
CA VAL A 311 15.64 -7.17 6.05
C VAL A 311 16.29 -5.80 6.34
N THR A 312 15.47 -4.74 6.47
CA THR A 312 15.91 -3.38 6.86
C THR A 312 16.73 -3.39 8.15
N TYR A 313 16.43 -4.30 9.08
CA TYR A 313 17.16 -4.44 10.35
C TYR A 313 18.17 -5.58 10.31
N ALA A 314 17.80 -6.73 9.73
CA ALA A 314 18.62 -7.95 9.77
C ALA A 314 20.00 -7.75 9.11
N VAL A 315 20.06 -7.12 7.93
CA VAL A 315 21.30 -6.92 7.17
C VAL A 315 22.31 -6.03 7.92
N PRO A 316 21.98 -4.80 8.34
CA PRO A 316 22.91 -3.95 9.07
C PRO A 316 23.31 -4.57 10.42
N LEU A 317 22.35 -5.15 11.16
CA LEU A 317 22.63 -5.72 12.48
C LEU A 317 23.53 -6.95 12.38
N ALA A 318 23.27 -7.89 11.45
CA ALA A 318 24.13 -9.06 11.26
C ALA A 318 25.54 -8.67 10.80
N THR A 319 25.67 -7.64 9.96
CA THR A 319 26.97 -7.09 9.57
C THR A 319 27.75 -6.58 10.79
N LEU A 320 27.10 -5.76 11.62
CA LEU A 320 27.72 -5.29 12.86
C LEU A 320 27.99 -6.45 13.83
N ALA A 321 27.12 -7.43 13.95
CA ALA A 321 27.30 -8.58 14.84
C ALA A 321 28.57 -9.37 14.51
N VAL A 322 28.84 -9.64 13.22
CA VAL A 322 30.10 -10.29 12.79
C VAL A 322 31.31 -9.47 13.25
N LEU A 323 31.28 -8.14 13.06
CA LEU A 323 32.36 -7.26 13.49
C LEU A 323 32.50 -7.22 15.02
N ARG A 324 31.40 -7.20 15.77
CA ARG A 324 31.43 -7.22 17.24
C ARG A 324 31.94 -8.53 17.81
N VAL A 325 31.64 -9.66 17.16
CA VAL A 325 32.20 -10.97 17.53
C VAL A 325 33.71 -10.96 17.36
N MET A 326 34.20 -10.47 16.22
CA MET A 326 35.64 -10.31 15.97
C MET A 326 36.28 -9.37 17.00
N GLN A 327 35.66 -8.21 17.25
CA GLN A 327 36.14 -7.24 18.23
C GLN A 327 36.29 -7.85 19.62
N ALA A 328 35.27 -8.58 20.10
CA ALA A 328 35.30 -9.22 21.41
C ALA A 328 36.35 -10.33 21.50
N ALA A 329 36.68 -10.99 20.38
CA ALA A 329 37.77 -11.95 20.30
C ALA A 329 39.16 -11.30 20.16
N GLY A 330 39.25 -9.97 20.06
CA GLY A 330 40.50 -9.26 19.80
C GLY A 330 41.01 -9.45 18.37
N GLU A 331 40.10 -9.74 17.43
CA GLU A 331 40.39 -10.01 16.03
C GLU A 331 39.96 -8.86 15.12
N ALA A 332 40.64 -8.70 13.99
CA ALA A 332 40.28 -7.78 12.92
C ALA A 332 40.53 -8.40 11.53
N PRO A 333 39.94 -7.88 10.44
CA PRO A 333 40.26 -8.32 9.08
C PRO A 333 41.74 -8.11 8.76
N GLY A 334 42.42 -9.18 8.36
CA GLY A 334 43.79 -9.15 7.87
C GLY A 334 43.87 -8.86 6.36
N ARG A 335 45.09 -8.83 5.83
CA ARG A 335 45.35 -8.54 4.39
C ARG A 335 44.88 -9.63 3.43
N SER A 336 44.55 -10.82 3.95
CA SER A 336 44.23 -11.99 3.13
C SER A 336 43.06 -12.78 3.72
N THR A 337 42.22 -13.31 2.83
CA THR A 337 41.09 -14.18 3.13
C THR A 337 41.50 -15.64 2.97
N ARG A 338 41.21 -16.47 3.96
CA ARG A 338 41.49 -17.91 3.92
C ARG A 338 40.43 -18.64 3.10
N LEU A 339 40.86 -19.37 2.08
CA LEU A 339 39.98 -20.21 1.28
C LEU A 339 39.54 -21.46 2.07
N PRO A 340 38.44 -22.12 1.67
CA PRO A 340 38.04 -23.40 2.27
C PRO A 340 39.09 -24.51 2.05
N TRP A 341 39.80 -24.45 0.92
CA TRP A 341 40.94 -25.29 0.58
C TRP A 341 42.27 -24.59 0.90
N ARG A 342 43.41 -25.30 0.73
CA ARG A 342 44.75 -24.72 0.93
C ARG A 342 44.92 -23.48 0.03
N GLY A 343 45.10 -22.31 0.65
CA GLY A 343 45.37 -21.06 -0.06
C GLY A 343 44.92 -19.81 0.70
N ARG A 344 45.45 -18.65 0.29
CA ARG A 344 45.06 -17.32 0.77
C ARG A 344 44.92 -16.41 -0.43
N LEU A 345 43.86 -15.61 -0.47
CA LEU A 345 43.67 -14.57 -1.48
C LEU A 345 43.73 -13.20 -0.82
N PRO A 346 44.19 -12.15 -1.52
CA PRO A 346 44.16 -10.79 -0.99
C PRO A 346 42.72 -10.36 -0.67
N PHE A 347 42.51 -9.79 0.52
CA PHE A 347 41.17 -9.45 1.03
C PHE A 347 40.44 -8.45 0.12
N ALA A 348 41.12 -7.36 -0.25
CA ALA A 348 40.51 -6.26 -1.00
C ALA A 348 39.87 -6.67 -2.34
N PRO A 349 40.54 -7.40 -3.27
CA PRO A 349 39.92 -7.81 -4.52
C PRO A 349 38.81 -8.85 -4.35
N VAL A 350 38.94 -9.76 -3.38
CA VAL A 350 37.87 -10.74 -3.08
C VAL A 350 36.64 -10.02 -2.54
N PHE A 351 36.84 -9.08 -1.63
CA PHE A 351 35.75 -8.25 -1.10
C PHE A 351 35.13 -7.36 -2.18
N GLY A 352 35.95 -6.77 -3.05
CA GLY A 352 35.48 -6.01 -4.21
C GLY A 352 34.61 -6.85 -5.15
N LEU A 353 34.98 -8.12 -5.40
CA LEU A 353 34.16 -9.04 -6.19
C LEU A 353 32.80 -9.31 -5.54
N CYS A 354 32.73 -9.39 -4.20
CA CYS A 354 31.46 -9.52 -3.48
C CYS A 354 30.57 -8.29 -3.64
N LEU A 355 31.14 -7.08 -3.71
CA LEU A 355 30.39 -5.86 -4.00
C LEU A 355 29.88 -5.85 -5.45
N LEU A 356 30.74 -6.21 -6.41
CA LEU A 356 30.40 -6.21 -7.83
C LEU A 356 29.34 -7.27 -8.20
N SER A 357 29.33 -8.42 -7.51
CA SER A 357 28.36 -9.49 -7.79
C SER A 357 26.91 -9.08 -7.48
N ALA A 358 26.70 -8.06 -6.65
CA ALA A 358 25.38 -7.54 -6.32
C ALA A 358 24.81 -6.58 -7.38
N ILE A 359 25.61 -6.06 -8.31
CA ILE A 359 25.13 -5.19 -9.40
C ILE A 359 24.06 -5.90 -10.25
N PRO A 360 24.32 -7.08 -10.87
CA PRO A 360 23.30 -7.75 -11.68
C PRO A 360 22.07 -8.17 -10.85
N LEU A 361 22.25 -8.49 -9.56
CA LEU A 361 21.16 -8.87 -8.66
C LEU A 361 20.28 -7.68 -8.28
N SER A 362 20.89 -6.50 -8.10
CA SER A 362 20.18 -5.25 -7.87
C SER A 362 19.41 -4.84 -9.12
N LEU A 363 20.00 -4.95 -10.31
CA LEU A 363 19.29 -4.71 -11.57
C LEU A 363 18.14 -5.68 -11.78
N TYR A 364 18.33 -6.97 -11.47
CA TYR A 364 17.26 -7.97 -11.49
C TYR A 364 16.13 -7.63 -10.52
N GLY A 365 16.47 -7.26 -9.28
CA GLY A 365 15.52 -6.86 -8.26
C GLY A 365 14.74 -5.59 -8.63
N LEU A 366 15.43 -4.57 -9.16
CA LEU A 366 14.83 -3.34 -9.67
C LEU A 366 13.89 -3.65 -10.84
N GLY A 367 14.30 -4.48 -11.80
CA GLY A 367 13.46 -4.88 -12.93
C GLY A 367 12.18 -5.62 -12.48
N ARG A 368 12.27 -6.50 -11.48
CA ARG A 368 11.08 -7.13 -10.88
C ARG A 368 10.17 -6.11 -10.21
N MET A 369 10.75 -5.15 -9.49
CA MET A 369 9.99 -4.11 -8.81
C MET A 369 9.32 -3.15 -9.81
N GLN A 370 9.97 -2.82 -10.93
CA GLN A 370 9.35 -2.09 -12.05
C GLN A 370 8.19 -2.86 -12.69
N ALA A 371 8.32 -4.19 -12.80
CA ALA A 371 7.27 -5.03 -13.36
C ALA A 371 6.03 -5.13 -12.45
N VAL A 372 6.20 -4.95 -11.13
CA VAL A 372 5.10 -5.03 -10.15
C VAL A 372 4.50 -3.65 -9.87
N LEU A 373 5.33 -2.62 -9.73
CA LEU A 373 4.90 -1.26 -9.43
C LEU A 373 4.51 -0.53 -10.72
N ARG A 374 3.23 -0.59 -11.07
CA ARG A 374 2.66 0.01 -12.29
C ARG A 374 2.97 1.51 -12.43
N ASN A 375 3.02 2.22 -11.30
CA ASN A 375 3.25 3.65 -11.26
C ASN A 375 4.73 4.03 -11.30
N TRP A 376 5.64 3.05 -11.28
CA TRP A 376 7.08 3.33 -11.33
C TRP A 376 7.57 3.41 -12.77
N ARG A 377 7.05 4.40 -13.50
CA ARG A 377 7.32 4.65 -14.91
C ARG A 377 7.81 6.09 -15.16
N PRO A 378 8.60 6.34 -16.23
CA PRO A 378 9.09 7.68 -16.56
C PRO A 378 8.00 8.74 -16.77
N ASP A 379 6.85 8.33 -17.28
CA ASP A 379 5.68 9.16 -17.58
C ASP A 379 4.72 9.34 -16.39
N ALA A 380 4.92 8.62 -15.28
CA ALA A 380 4.02 8.65 -14.12
C ALA A 380 3.87 10.05 -13.52
N ARG A 381 4.96 10.83 -13.44
CA ARG A 381 4.89 12.22 -12.96
C ARG A 381 3.97 13.08 -13.84
N ALA A 382 4.19 13.05 -15.15
CA ALA A 382 3.40 13.84 -16.09
C ALA A 382 1.93 13.41 -16.08
N ASP A 383 1.68 12.11 -15.93
CA ASP A 383 0.34 11.54 -15.77
C ASP A 383 -0.36 12.04 -14.51
N TRP A 384 0.29 12.01 -13.34
CA TRP A 384 -0.28 12.52 -12.09
C TRP A 384 -0.54 14.03 -12.13
N GLU A 385 0.34 14.80 -12.77
CA GLU A 385 0.12 16.23 -12.98
C GLU A 385 -1.08 16.49 -13.90
N ALA A 386 -1.29 15.67 -14.93
CA ALA A 386 -2.46 15.75 -15.81
C ALA A 386 -3.75 15.35 -15.08
N PHE A 387 -3.71 14.25 -14.33
CA PHE A 387 -4.79 13.81 -13.45
C PHE A 387 -5.21 14.92 -12.47
N ALA A 388 -4.24 15.56 -11.80
CA ALA A 388 -4.50 16.63 -10.86
C ALA A 388 -5.17 17.86 -11.50
N ARG A 389 -4.76 18.22 -12.74
CA ARG A 389 -5.39 19.31 -13.49
C ARG A 389 -6.83 18.99 -13.94
N ALA A 390 -7.12 17.72 -14.21
CA ALA A 390 -8.45 17.27 -14.62
C ALA A 390 -9.45 17.20 -13.45
N LEU A 391 -8.96 17.18 -12.21
CA LEU A 391 -9.78 17.00 -11.01
C LEU A 391 -10.19 18.36 -10.41
N PRO A 392 -11.50 18.65 -10.27
CA PRO A 392 -11.98 19.92 -9.69
C PRO A 392 -11.63 20.09 -8.20
N GLU A 393 -11.63 21.34 -7.74
CA GLU A 393 -11.49 21.67 -6.31
C GLU A 393 -12.63 21.07 -5.48
N GLY A 394 -12.29 20.44 -4.35
CA GLY A 394 -13.25 19.78 -3.48
C GLY A 394 -13.89 18.52 -4.06
N ALA A 395 -13.36 17.98 -5.17
CA ALA A 395 -13.89 16.76 -5.77
C ALA A 395 -13.86 15.59 -4.79
N ARG A 396 -14.99 14.89 -4.64
CA ARG A 396 -15.12 13.68 -3.83
C ARG A 396 -14.92 12.45 -4.69
N VAL A 397 -13.79 11.77 -4.47
CA VAL A 397 -13.30 10.72 -5.35
C VAL A 397 -13.34 9.36 -4.67
N ALA A 398 -14.00 8.41 -5.32
CA ALA A 398 -13.86 6.99 -5.08
C ALA A 398 -12.55 6.51 -5.67
N ALA A 399 -11.50 6.48 -4.83
CA ALA A 399 -10.19 5.97 -5.20
C ALA A 399 -9.71 4.88 -4.24
N PRO A 400 -8.96 3.87 -4.73
CA PRO A 400 -8.40 2.85 -3.87
C PRO A 400 -7.23 3.42 -3.06
N TRP A 401 -7.00 2.86 -1.88
CA TRP A 401 -6.02 3.35 -0.93
C TRP A 401 -4.60 3.43 -1.49
N ALA A 402 -4.16 2.42 -2.25
CA ALA A 402 -2.81 2.35 -2.79
C ALA A 402 -2.54 3.45 -3.85
N ALA A 403 -3.50 3.71 -4.74
CA ALA A 403 -3.38 4.81 -5.70
C ALA A 403 -3.46 6.18 -5.00
N THR A 404 -4.29 6.27 -3.96
CA THR A 404 -4.52 7.52 -3.22
C THR A 404 -3.25 8.03 -2.53
N GLU A 405 -2.32 7.16 -2.13
CA GLU A 405 -1.02 7.57 -1.57
C GLU A 405 -0.26 8.54 -2.48
N ALA A 406 -0.32 8.34 -3.80
CA ALA A 406 0.22 9.29 -4.78
C ALA A 406 -0.72 10.48 -5.02
N PHE A 407 -2.03 10.24 -5.11
CA PHE A 407 -3.01 11.28 -5.41
C PHE A 407 -3.00 12.42 -4.40
N VAL A 408 -2.82 12.12 -3.10
CA VAL A 408 -2.80 13.16 -2.06
C VAL A 408 -1.62 14.13 -2.19
N LEU A 409 -0.54 13.74 -2.88
CA LEU A 409 0.55 14.67 -3.18
C LEU A 409 0.24 15.53 -4.40
N TRP A 410 -0.35 14.97 -5.44
CA TRP A 410 -0.54 15.68 -6.71
C TRP A 410 -1.85 16.46 -6.78
N ALA A 411 -2.91 15.96 -6.16
CA ALA A 411 -4.24 16.56 -6.10
C ALA A 411 -4.74 16.64 -4.64
N PRO A 412 -4.02 17.35 -3.74
CA PRO A 412 -4.39 17.46 -2.33
C PRO A 412 -5.74 18.17 -2.09
N HIS A 413 -6.22 18.91 -3.10
CA HIS A 413 -7.47 19.67 -3.08
C HIS A 413 -8.74 18.81 -3.20
N ALA A 414 -8.60 17.51 -3.42
CA ALA A 414 -9.71 16.56 -3.48
C ALA A 414 -9.84 15.75 -2.18
N GLU A 415 -11.03 15.18 -1.97
CA GLU A 415 -11.36 14.30 -0.86
C GLU A 415 -11.43 12.84 -1.35
N TYR A 416 -10.77 11.94 -0.62
CA TYR A 416 -10.66 10.53 -1.03
C TYR A 416 -11.30 9.61 0.02
N LEU A 417 -11.74 8.44 -0.44
CA LEU A 417 -12.34 7.44 0.46
C LEU A 417 -11.35 6.92 1.50
N ALA A 418 -10.13 6.64 1.05
CA ALA A 418 -9.11 5.99 1.85
C ALA A 418 -7.72 6.36 1.37
N VAL A 419 -6.81 6.49 2.32
CA VAL A 419 -5.36 6.52 2.12
C VAL A 419 -4.75 5.65 3.21
N LEU A 420 -3.63 4.97 2.92
CA LEU A 420 -3.04 3.91 3.75
C LEU A 420 -3.89 2.63 3.85
N ASP A 421 -3.38 1.66 4.60
CA ASP A 421 -3.96 0.33 4.76
C ASP A 421 -5.47 0.36 5.10
N PRO A 422 -6.32 -0.36 4.35
CA PRO A 422 -7.77 -0.32 4.53
C PRO A 422 -8.25 -1.00 5.83
N ILE A 423 -7.35 -1.58 6.64
CA ILE A 423 -7.66 -2.03 8.00
C ILE A 423 -8.32 -0.93 8.85
N PHE A 424 -8.02 0.34 8.57
CA PHE A 424 -8.60 1.47 9.28
C PHE A 424 -10.06 1.74 8.89
N ILE A 425 -10.49 1.29 7.70
CA ILE A 425 -11.91 1.26 7.31
C ILE A 425 -12.59 0.10 8.04
N ALA A 426 -11.99 -1.09 8.02
CA ALA A 426 -12.54 -2.28 8.67
C ALA A 426 -12.72 -2.08 10.17
N ALA A 427 -11.79 -1.39 10.83
CA ALA A 427 -11.87 -1.04 12.25
C ALA A 427 -12.97 0.00 12.56
N LYS A 428 -13.39 0.81 11.57
CA LYS A 428 -14.51 1.75 11.71
C LYS A 428 -15.85 1.04 11.48
N ASP A 429 -15.96 0.34 10.35
CA ASP A 429 -17.13 -0.45 9.97
C ASP A 429 -16.72 -1.57 8.98
N PRO A 430 -16.76 -2.86 9.41
CA PRO A 430 -16.47 -3.99 8.55
C PRO A 430 -17.39 -4.11 7.33
N ALA A 431 -18.65 -3.65 7.41
CA ALA A 431 -19.58 -3.71 6.29
C ALA A 431 -19.20 -2.71 5.19
N THR A 432 -18.88 -1.47 5.57
CA THR A 432 -18.30 -0.45 4.67
C THR A 432 -17.01 -0.94 4.03
N TYR A 433 -16.12 -1.60 4.78
CA TYR A 433 -14.89 -2.17 4.22
C TYR A 433 -15.16 -3.23 3.14
N ARG A 434 -16.11 -4.14 3.36
CA ARG A 434 -16.50 -5.13 2.34
C ARG A 434 -17.05 -4.47 1.09
N LEU A 435 -17.95 -3.49 1.23
CA LEU A 435 -18.51 -2.76 0.10
C LEU A 435 -17.43 -1.96 -0.66
N TYR A 436 -16.48 -1.36 0.06
CA TYR A 436 -15.34 -0.67 -0.51
C TYR A 436 -14.50 -1.62 -1.38
N THR A 437 -14.20 -2.81 -0.86
CA THR A 437 -13.46 -3.86 -1.61
C THR A 437 -14.27 -4.35 -2.80
N ASP A 438 -15.56 -4.63 -2.64
CA ASP A 438 -16.45 -5.09 -3.72
C ASP A 438 -16.56 -4.06 -4.85
N LEU A 439 -16.54 -2.76 -4.54
CA LEU A 439 -16.56 -1.67 -5.52
C LEU A 439 -15.30 -1.72 -6.39
N PHE A 440 -14.11 -1.70 -5.78
CA PHE A 440 -12.84 -1.67 -6.52
C PHE A 440 -12.53 -3.02 -7.19
N GLU A 441 -12.85 -4.15 -6.59
CA GLU A 441 -12.73 -5.45 -7.28
C GLU A 441 -13.71 -5.62 -8.45
N GLY A 442 -14.66 -4.68 -8.61
CA GLY A 442 -15.65 -4.71 -9.67
C GLY A 442 -16.74 -5.75 -9.44
N ARG A 443 -16.97 -6.19 -8.20
CA ARG A 443 -18.11 -7.07 -7.85
C ARG A 443 -19.42 -6.30 -7.80
N VAL A 444 -19.37 -5.00 -7.51
CA VAL A 444 -20.52 -4.09 -7.60
C VAL A 444 -20.87 -3.85 -9.07
N ALA A 445 -22.09 -4.22 -9.49
CA ALA A 445 -22.54 -4.02 -10.86
C ALA A 445 -22.71 -2.54 -11.23
N ASP A 446 -23.39 -1.77 -10.37
CA ASP A 446 -23.74 -0.37 -10.58
C ASP A 446 -22.79 0.58 -9.82
N VAL A 447 -21.57 0.73 -10.36
CA VAL A 447 -20.50 1.52 -9.72
C VAL A 447 -20.90 3.01 -9.54
N PRO A 448 -21.44 3.72 -10.55
CA PRO A 448 -21.86 5.12 -10.38
C PRO A 448 -22.88 5.29 -9.26
N LEU A 449 -23.88 4.40 -9.19
CA LEU A 449 -24.90 4.43 -8.14
C LEU A 449 -24.27 4.22 -6.75
N VAL A 450 -23.50 3.15 -6.56
CA VAL A 450 -22.96 2.82 -5.23
C VAL A 450 -21.93 3.85 -4.77
N ALA A 451 -21.04 4.31 -5.65
CA ALA A 451 -20.04 5.31 -5.29
C ALA A 451 -20.67 6.65 -4.87
N ALA A 452 -21.69 7.12 -5.59
CA ALA A 452 -22.35 8.38 -5.25
C ALA A 452 -23.22 8.28 -3.98
N THR A 453 -23.95 7.17 -3.80
CA THR A 453 -24.99 7.07 -2.77
C THR A 453 -24.49 6.49 -1.44
N ARG A 454 -23.53 5.54 -1.50
CA ARG A 454 -22.96 4.91 -0.31
C ARG A 454 -21.67 5.56 0.14
N PHE A 455 -20.92 6.15 -0.78
CA PHE A 455 -19.62 6.74 -0.51
C PHE A 455 -19.54 8.24 -0.81
N ASP A 456 -20.66 8.88 -1.19
CA ASP A 456 -20.74 10.32 -1.42
C ASP A 456 -19.60 10.78 -2.36
N SER A 457 -19.46 10.09 -3.50
CA SER A 457 -18.37 10.29 -4.45
C SER A 457 -18.89 10.41 -5.87
N ASP A 458 -18.63 11.56 -6.49
CA ASP A 458 -19.06 11.90 -7.85
C ASP A 458 -18.01 11.53 -8.90
N TYR A 459 -16.84 11.09 -8.45
CA TYR A 459 -15.71 10.73 -9.28
C TYR A 459 -15.20 9.35 -8.90
N TYR A 460 -14.61 8.67 -9.87
CA TYR A 460 -13.87 7.44 -9.67
C TYR A 460 -12.47 7.58 -10.25
N ALA A 461 -11.46 7.22 -9.48
CA ALA A 461 -10.07 7.26 -9.92
C ALA A 461 -9.29 6.05 -9.45
N ASP A 462 -8.37 5.55 -10.27
CA ASP A 462 -7.48 4.43 -9.94
C ASP A 462 -6.29 4.43 -10.91
N ASP A 463 -5.25 3.66 -10.59
CA ASP A 463 -3.96 3.59 -11.28
C ASP A 463 -3.78 2.33 -12.15
N GLY A 464 -4.90 1.64 -12.41
CA GLY A 464 -4.91 0.39 -13.17
C GLY A 464 -4.75 -0.86 -12.31
N GLN A 465 -4.74 -0.73 -10.97
CA GLN A 465 -4.81 -1.87 -10.08
C GLN A 465 -6.10 -2.67 -10.25
N TYR A 466 -7.22 -2.01 -10.55
CA TYR A 466 -8.53 -2.65 -10.64
C TYR A 466 -9.15 -2.60 -12.05
N PRO A 467 -8.66 -3.44 -12.99
CA PRO A 467 -9.10 -3.41 -14.39
C PRO A 467 -10.57 -3.80 -14.57
N PHE A 468 -11.14 -4.61 -13.66
CA PHE A 468 -12.54 -5.03 -13.77
C PHE A 468 -13.52 -3.91 -13.38
N ALA A 469 -13.21 -3.12 -12.35
CA ALA A 469 -14.00 -1.92 -12.03
C ALA A 469 -13.93 -0.88 -13.17
N ARG A 470 -12.75 -0.66 -13.78
CA ARG A 470 -12.64 0.18 -14.98
C ARG A 470 -13.52 -0.35 -16.12
N ALA A 471 -13.54 -1.65 -16.36
CA ALA A 471 -14.37 -2.25 -17.41
C ALA A 471 -15.87 -1.98 -17.24
N ARG A 472 -16.35 -1.76 -16.01
CA ARG A 472 -17.76 -1.37 -15.76
C ARG A 472 -18.06 0.07 -16.15
N LEU A 473 -17.06 0.95 -16.15
CA LEU A 473 -17.24 2.39 -16.40
C LEU A 473 -17.06 2.75 -17.88
N VAL A 474 -16.16 2.07 -18.59
CA VAL A 474 -15.76 2.45 -19.97
C VAL A 474 -16.94 2.57 -20.94
N ALA A 475 -17.94 1.68 -20.82
CA ALA A 475 -19.09 1.64 -21.73
C ALA A 475 -20.39 2.14 -21.09
N ASP A 476 -20.31 2.70 -19.88
CA ASP A 476 -21.44 3.22 -19.12
C ASP A 476 -21.69 4.69 -19.48
N PRO A 477 -22.86 5.06 -20.04
CA PRO A 477 -23.15 6.45 -20.42
C PRO A 477 -23.21 7.42 -19.24
N ARG A 478 -23.30 6.92 -18.01
CA ARG A 478 -23.27 7.72 -16.78
C ARG A 478 -21.85 8.04 -16.32
N ALA A 479 -20.82 7.43 -16.92
CA ALA A 479 -19.42 7.65 -16.55
C ALA A 479 -18.67 8.33 -17.70
N THR A 480 -18.28 9.59 -17.51
CA THR A 480 -17.51 10.35 -18.51
C THR A 480 -16.03 10.36 -18.14
N PRO A 481 -15.12 9.90 -19.02
CA PRO A 481 -13.68 9.98 -18.76
C PRO A 481 -13.22 11.45 -18.80
N LEU A 482 -12.47 11.87 -17.78
CA LEU A 482 -11.81 13.18 -17.71
C LEU A 482 -10.30 13.08 -17.90
N HIS A 483 -9.72 11.94 -17.53
CA HIS A 483 -8.31 11.59 -17.74
C HIS A 483 -8.21 10.09 -18.00
N ASP A 484 -7.40 9.69 -18.97
CA ASP A 484 -7.18 8.28 -19.33
C ASP A 484 -5.71 8.06 -19.71
N GLY A 485 -4.87 7.81 -18.71
CA GLY A 485 -3.44 7.56 -18.86
C GLY A 485 -2.99 6.36 -18.02
N ILE A 486 -1.92 6.50 -17.25
CA ILE A 486 -1.54 5.47 -16.25
C ILE A 486 -2.62 5.42 -15.17
N THR A 487 -3.00 6.61 -14.70
CA THR A 487 -4.19 6.83 -13.88
C THR A 487 -5.37 7.16 -14.75
N TYR A 488 -6.57 6.85 -14.28
CA TYR A 488 -7.81 7.25 -14.94
C TYR A 488 -8.72 7.97 -13.96
N LEU A 489 -9.51 8.88 -14.51
CA LEU A 489 -10.50 9.66 -13.79
C LEU A 489 -11.81 9.64 -14.57
N TYR A 490 -12.87 9.20 -13.92
CA TYR A 490 -14.23 9.25 -14.43
C TYR A 490 -15.06 10.17 -13.56
N ARG A 491 -15.94 10.96 -14.19
CA ARG A 491 -17.01 11.70 -13.52
C ARG A 491 -18.33 10.98 -13.72
N PHE A 492 -19.11 10.85 -12.66
CA PHE A 492 -20.47 10.36 -12.72
C PHE A 492 -21.44 11.47 -13.11
N LEU A 493 -22.36 11.15 -14.02
CA LEU A 493 -23.37 12.07 -14.53
C LEU A 493 -24.75 11.59 -14.09
N GLU A 494 -25.45 12.44 -13.34
CA GLU A 494 -26.85 12.25 -12.98
C GLU A 494 -27.75 12.50 -14.19
N GLY A 495 -28.87 11.77 -14.28
CA GLY A 495 -29.86 11.93 -15.34
C GLY A 495 -29.44 11.34 -16.69
N ARG A 496 -28.26 10.72 -16.78
CA ARG A 496 -27.81 9.97 -17.98
C ARG A 496 -28.25 8.51 -17.96
N ASN A 497 -29.35 8.23 -17.28
CA ASN A 497 -29.92 6.90 -17.19
C ASN A 497 -31.20 6.72 -18.03
N GLU A 498 -31.55 7.69 -18.85
CA GLU A 498 -32.76 7.66 -19.67
C GLU A 498 -32.80 6.43 -20.59
N ASP A 499 -31.68 6.03 -21.19
CA ASP A 499 -31.62 4.90 -22.12
C ASP A 499 -31.67 3.52 -21.44
N PHE A 500 -31.62 3.46 -20.10
CA PHE A 500 -31.77 2.21 -19.38
C PHE A 500 -33.24 1.86 -19.22
N LEU A 501 -33.59 0.62 -19.56
CA LEU A 501 -34.90 0.06 -19.33
C LEU A 501 -34.94 -0.44 -17.88
N LEU A 502 -35.64 0.30 -17.02
CA LEU A 502 -35.67 0.05 -15.58
C LEU A 502 -37.09 -0.16 -15.02
N ASP A 503 -38.11 0.23 -15.79
CA ASP A 503 -39.52 0.05 -15.43
C ASP A 503 -39.99 -1.33 -15.93
N TRP A 504 -39.90 -2.31 -15.03
CA TRP A 504 -40.27 -3.70 -15.27
C TRP A 504 -41.39 -4.14 -14.33
N LYS A 505 -42.23 -5.06 -14.78
CA LYS A 505 -43.05 -5.89 -13.89
C LYS A 505 -42.31 -7.18 -13.54
N ILE A 506 -42.47 -7.65 -12.31
CA ILE A 506 -41.86 -8.88 -11.79
C ILE A 506 -42.94 -9.96 -11.83
N LEU A 507 -42.71 -11.00 -12.63
CA LEU A 507 -43.68 -12.08 -12.76
C LEU A 507 -43.54 -13.10 -11.62
N PRO A 508 -44.65 -13.73 -11.20
CA PRO A 508 -44.62 -14.79 -10.20
C PRO A 508 -43.86 -16.02 -10.69
N ASP A 509 -43.30 -16.78 -9.74
CA ASP A 509 -42.58 -18.01 -10.03
C ASP A 509 -43.45 -18.99 -10.83
N GLY A 510 -42.87 -19.58 -11.87
CA GLY A 510 -43.57 -20.53 -12.75
C GLY A 510 -44.49 -19.89 -13.80
N ALA A 511 -44.48 -18.56 -13.94
CA ALA A 511 -45.16 -17.90 -15.06
C ALA A 511 -44.69 -18.47 -16.41
N PRO A 512 -45.61 -18.66 -17.38
CA PRO A 512 -45.25 -19.14 -18.72
C PRO A 512 -44.28 -18.19 -19.40
N LEU A 513 -43.36 -18.75 -20.20
CA LEU A 513 -42.36 -18.01 -20.97
C LEU A 513 -42.54 -18.29 -22.47
N PRO A 514 -42.82 -17.26 -23.29
CA PRO A 514 -43.09 -15.88 -22.91
C PRO A 514 -44.49 -15.70 -22.24
N PRO A 515 -44.66 -14.69 -21.37
CA PRO A 515 -45.87 -14.53 -20.56
C PRO A 515 -47.00 -13.86 -21.36
N PRO A 516 -48.28 -14.28 -21.23
CA PRO A 516 -49.42 -13.63 -21.90
C PRO A 516 -49.47 -12.12 -21.65
N LEU A 517 -49.96 -11.35 -22.62
CA LEU A 517 -50.08 -9.88 -22.49
C LEU A 517 -50.97 -9.49 -21.31
N GLU A 518 -52.05 -10.24 -21.07
CA GLU A 518 -52.98 -9.99 -19.97
C GLU A 518 -52.30 -10.09 -18.60
N LEU A 519 -51.34 -11.02 -18.46
CA LEU A 519 -50.56 -11.17 -17.22
C LEU A 519 -49.62 -9.98 -17.01
N VAL A 520 -49.00 -9.46 -18.09
CA VAL A 520 -48.13 -8.28 -17.99
C VAL A 520 -48.97 -7.01 -17.78
N ASP A 521 -50.22 -6.95 -18.23
CA ASP A 521 -51.10 -5.80 -18.00
C ASP A 521 -51.73 -5.77 -16.61
N ASP A 522 -51.84 -6.92 -15.94
CA ASP A 522 -52.46 -7.03 -14.63
C ASP A 522 -51.85 -6.05 -13.61
N PRO A 523 -52.64 -5.09 -13.07
CA PRO A 523 -52.16 -4.13 -12.08
C PRO A 523 -51.76 -4.77 -10.74
N GLN A 524 -52.15 -6.02 -10.48
CA GLN A 524 -51.73 -6.77 -9.29
C GLN A 524 -50.29 -7.30 -9.41
N VAL A 525 -49.74 -7.37 -10.61
CA VAL A 525 -48.34 -7.79 -10.80
C VAL A 525 -47.41 -6.67 -10.34
N ALA A 526 -46.53 -7.02 -9.41
CA ALA A 526 -45.64 -6.06 -8.77
C ALA A 526 -44.69 -5.39 -9.77
N ALA A 527 -44.58 -4.07 -9.67
CA ALA A 527 -43.54 -3.31 -10.36
C ALA A 527 -42.18 -3.49 -9.69
N TYR A 528 -41.12 -3.44 -10.48
CA TYR A 528 -39.74 -3.43 -9.99
C TYR A 528 -39.53 -2.23 -9.05
N PRO A 529 -39.02 -2.44 -7.82
CA PRO A 529 -38.81 -1.38 -6.86
C PRO A 529 -37.70 -0.42 -7.32
N ARG A 530 -38.13 0.67 -7.98
CA ARG A 530 -37.29 1.79 -8.40
C ARG A 530 -36.80 2.59 -7.20
N LEU A 531 -35.59 3.14 -7.31
CA LEU A 531 -35.06 4.08 -6.32
C LEU A 531 -35.76 5.45 -6.41
N THR A 532 -35.50 6.32 -5.44
CA THR A 532 -36.09 7.67 -5.37
C THR A 532 -35.03 8.76 -5.27
N GLY A 533 -35.41 10.01 -5.55
CA GLY A 533 -34.51 11.15 -5.46
C GLY A 533 -33.26 11.02 -6.34
N ARG A 534 -32.10 11.38 -5.77
CA ARG A 534 -30.79 11.33 -6.45
C ARG A 534 -30.42 9.93 -6.93
N GLU A 535 -30.73 8.90 -6.16
CA GLU A 535 -30.43 7.52 -6.51
C GLU A 535 -31.14 7.09 -7.80
N ARG A 536 -32.37 7.56 -8.01
CA ARG A 536 -33.13 7.31 -9.24
C ARG A 536 -32.46 7.89 -10.48
N ALA A 537 -31.79 9.03 -10.37
CA ALA A 537 -31.08 9.68 -11.47
C ALA A 537 -29.77 8.97 -11.84
N LEU A 538 -29.26 8.13 -10.95
CA LEU A 538 -28.03 7.36 -11.13
C LEU A 538 -28.29 5.87 -11.31
N GLU A 539 -29.51 5.38 -11.16
CA GLU A 539 -29.85 3.97 -11.30
C GLU A 539 -29.73 3.54 -12.78
N GLY A 540 -29.05 2.44 -13.06
CA GLY A 540 -28.91 1.89 -14.42
C GLY A 540 -28.98 0.36 -14.46
N TYR A 541 -28.89 -0.29 -13.30
CA TYR A 541 -28.91 -1.73 -13.18
C TYR A 541 -30.20 -2.22 -12.50
N VAL A 542 -30.84 -3.25 -13.08
CA VAL A 542 -31.92 -3.98 -12.41
C VAL A 542 -31.28 -4.95 -11.42
N ASP A 543 -31.22 -4.54 -10.15
CA ASP A 543 -30.66 -5.31 -9.05
C ASP A 543 -31.72 -6.25 -8.43
N GLY A 544 -31.51 -7.56 -8.61
CA GLY A 544 -32.39 -8.59 -8.11
C GLY A 544 -32.42 -8.71 -6.58
N ARG A 545 -31.40 -8.19 -5.87
CA ARG A 545 -31.36 -8.21 -4.39
C ARG A 545 -32.46 -7.36 -3.76
N ARG A 546 -33.05 -6.43 -4.53
CA ARG A 546 -34.20 -5.62 -4.07
C ARG A 546 -35.50 -6.40 -4.02
N LEU A 547 -35.53 -7.58 -4.62
CA LEU A 547 -36.67 -8.49 -4.57
C LEU A 547 -36.66 -9.38 -3.32
N GLY A 548 -35.62 -9.30 -2.49
CA GLY A 548 -35.39 -10.19 -1.34
C GLY A 548 -34.49 -11.37 -1.68
N ASP A 549 -34.63 -12.48 -0.94
CA ASP A 549 -33.86 -13.70 -1.14
C ASP A 549 -34.34 -14.46 -2.39
N VAL A 550 -33.80 -14.12 -3.56
CA VAL A 550 -34.10 -14.82 -4.81
C VAL A 550 -33.10 -15.95 -5.03
N ALA A 551 -33.51 -17.18 -4.71
CA ALA A 551 -32.70 -18.39 -4.92
C ALA A 551 -32.74 -18.92 -6.37
N GLY A 552 -33.74 -18.52 -7.15
CA GLY A 552 -34.00 -19.00 -8.51
C GLY A 552 -33.90 -17.92 -9.59
N CYS A 553 -34.27 -18.26 -10.82
CA CYS A 553 -34.35 -17.27 -11.90
C CYS A 553 -35.56 -16.36 -11.69
N ALA A 554 -35.40 -15.07 -11.95
CA ALA A 554 -36.49 -14.09 -11.94
C ALA A 554 -36.88 -13.69 -13.37
N VAL A 555 -38.16 -13.40 -13.56
CA VAL A 555 -38.71 -13.00 -14.86
C VAL A 555 -39.22 -11.57 -14.78
N PHE A 556 -38.70 -10.72 -15.64
CA PHE A 556 -39.05 -9.32 -15.78
C PHE A 556 -39.74 -9.11 -17.12
N ALA A 557 -40.90 -8.47 -17.12
CA ALA A 557 -41.66 -8.20 -18.33
C ALA A 557 -42.11 -6.74 -18.38
N ARG A 558 -42.18 -6.16 -19.57
CA ARG A 558 -42.76 -4.84 -19.78
C ARG A 558 -43.43 -4.76 -21.14
N ILE A 559 -44.39 -3.84 -21.25
CA ILE A 559 -45.06 -3.50 -22.50
C ILE A 559 -44.42 -2.24 -23.08
N GLU A 560 -44.22 -2.25 -24.39
CA GLU A 560 -43.87 -1.10 -25.21
C GLU A 560 -45.07 -0.82 -26.12
N ASP A 561 -45.73 0.33 -25.91
CA ASP A 561 -46.82 0.79 -26.79
C ASP A 561 -46.25 1.79 -27.80
N LEU A 562 -46.43 1.50 -29.09
CA LEU A 562 -45.81 2.22 -30.19
C LEU A 562 -46.86 2.73 -31.18
N ASP A 563 -46.91 4.05 -31.37
CA ASP A 563 -47.81 4.68 -32.35
C ASP A 563 -47.36 4.48 -33.81
N ALA A 564 -46.07 4.19 -34.01
CA ALA A 564 -45.46 3.94 -35.32
C ALA A 564 -44.32 2.91 -35.20
N PRO A 565 -43.93 2.23 -36.30
CA PRO A 565 -42.83 1.29 -36.28
C PRO A 565 -41.55 1.91 -35.73
N ALA A 566 -40.89 1.20 -34.81
CA ALA A 566 -39.67 1.66 -34.17
C ALA A 566 -38.60 0.57 -34.21
N THR A 567 -37.37 0.98 -34.52
CA THR A 567 -36.22 0.10 -34.51
C THR A 567 -35.19 0.65 -33.55
N PHE A 568 -34.79 -0.18 -32.59
CA PHE A 568 -33.71 0.16 -31.67
C PHE A 568 -32.86 -1.07 -31.36
N THR A 569 -31.68 -0.81 -30.82
CA THR A 569 -30.73 -1.84 -30.44
C THR A 569 -30.61 -1.88 -28.93
N LEU A 570 -30.96 -3.02 -28.34
CA LEU A 570 -30.91 -3.25 -26.91
C LEU A 570 -29.65 -4.04 -26.55
N GLU A 571 -28.80 -3.49 -25.71
CA GLU A 571 -27.76 -4.27 -25.04
C GLU A 571 -28.34 -4.88 -23.76
N VAL A 572 -28.30 -6.21 -23.65
CA VAL A 572 -28.63 -6.92 -22.41
C VAL A 572 -27.36 -7.55 -21.84
N SER A 573 -26.97 -7.12 -20.63
CA SER A 573 -25.81 -7.64 -19.93
C SER A 573 -26.22 -8.17 -18.55
N PRO A 574 -26.55 -9.47 -18.43
CA PRO A 574 -26.92 -10.08 -17.16
C PRO A 574 -25.70 -10.34 -16.28
N TYR A 575 -25.92 -10.43 -14.97
CA TYR A 575 -24.88 -10.89 -14.05
C TYR A 575 -24.59 -12.38 -14.28
N GLY A 576 -25.61 -13.22 -14.19
CA GLY A 576 -25.60 -14.64 -14.55
C GLY A 576 -26.04 -14.89 -15.98
N THR A 577 -26.82 -15.93 -16.19
CA THR A 577 -27.43 -16.24 -17.50
C THR A 577 -28.74 -15.48 -17.69
N ALA A 578 -29.17 -15.33 -18.95
CA ALA A 578 -30.47 -14.75 -19.23
C ALA A 578 -31.06 -15.23 -20.57
N GLN A 579 -32.37 -15.11 -20.71
CA GLN A 579 -33.11 -15.26 -21.95
C GLN A 579 -33.90 -13.98 -22.21
N VAL A 580 -33.88 -13.50 -23.44
CA VAL A 580 -34.59 -12.28 -23.88
C VAL A 580 -35.62 -12.68 -24.92
N PHE A 581 -36.89 -12.39 -24.63
CA PHE A 581 -38.01 -12.62 -25.52
C PHE A 581 -38.58 -11.28 -26.00
N VAL A 582 -38.91 -11.23 -27.28
CA VAL A 582 -39.63 -10.13 -27.91
C VAL A 582 -40.92 -10.74 -28.47
N ASP A 583 -42.05 -10.31 -27.92
CA ASP A 583 -43.35 -10.94 -28.10
C ASP A 583 -43.27 -12.45 -27.83
N ASP A 584 -43.64 -13.27 -28.81
CA ASP A 584 -43.65 -14.74 -28.70
C ASP A 584 -42.32 -15.39 -29.13
N ARG A 585 -41.31 -14.58 -29.50
CA ARG A 585 -40.03 -15.06 -30.04
C ARG A 585 -38.90 -14.94 -29.03
N LEU A 586 -38.12 -16.01 -28.87
CA LEU A 586 -36.81 -15.95 -28.21
C LEU A 586 -35.84 -15.15 -29.09
N ALA A 587 -35.55 -13.92 -28.67
CA ALA A 587 -34.68 -12.99 -29.40
C ALA A 587 -33.20 -13.26 -29.11
N ALA A 588 -32.85 -13.61 -27.87
CA ALA A 588 -31.50 -14.00 -27.49
C ALA A 588 -31.46 -14.96 -26.30
N ALA A 589 -30.48 -15.87 -26.30
CA ALA A 589 -30.16 -16.73 -25.16
C ALA A 589 -28.70 -16.49 -24.72
N ILE A 590 -28.52 -16.04 -23.49
CA ILE A 590 -27.23 -15.71 -22.87
C ILE A 590 -26.86 -16.85 -21.93
N LEU A 591 -26.19 -17.86 -22.48
CA LEU A 591 -25.89 -19.12 -21.79
C LEU A 591 -24.69 -19.05 -20.82
N SER A 592 -23.93 -17.96 -20.84
CA SER A 592 -22.80 -17.74 -19.95
C SER A 592 -22.90 -16.39 -19.23
N PRO A 593 -22.45 -16.30 -17.96
CA PRO A 593 -22.40 -15.06 -17.21
C PRO A 593 -21.69 -13.94 -17.97
N ARG A 594 -22.30 -12.75 -17.99
CA ARG A 594 -21.66 -11.52 -18.49
C ARG A 594 -21.19 -10.59 -17.37
N ALA A 595 -21.43 -11.00 -16.11
CA ALA A 595 -21.08 -10.27 -14.90
C ALA A 595 -21.59 -8.82 -14.88
N ALA A 596 -22.66 -8.54 -15.62
CA ALA A 596 -23.27 -7.23 -15.77
C ALA A 596 -22.29 -6.15 -16.23
N VAL A 597 -21.47 -6.40 -17.25
CA VAL A 597 -20.55 -5.39 -17.80
C VAL A 597 -21.11 -4.85 -19.12
N LEU A 598 -21.39 -3.55 -19.18
CA LEU A 598 -21.77 -2.86 -20.41
C LEU A 598 -20.63 -2.92 -21.44
N GLY A 599 -20.96 -2.99 -22.73
CA GLY A 599 -20.03 -3.26 -23.83
C GLY A 599 -19.63 -4.74 -23.97
N ARG A 600 -20.03 -5.61 -23.03
CA ARG A 600 -19.84 -7.07 -23.10
C ARG A 600 -21.17 -7.84 -23.14
N GLY A 601 -22.29 -7.12 -23.10
CA GLY A 601 -23.63 -7.69 -23.21
C GLY A 601 -23.91 -8.26 -24.60
N VAL A 602 -25.06 -8.89 -24.73
CA VAL A 602 -25.58 -9.32 -26.04
C VAL A 602 -26.38 -8.18 -26.63
N ILE A 603 -26.06 -7.86 -27.89
CA ILE A 603 -26.76 -6.85 -28.68
C ILE A 603 -27.95 -7.51 -29.36
N VAL A 604 -29.14 -7.09 -28.98
CA VAL A 604 -30.42 -7.57 -29.51
C VAL A 604 -31.03 -6.48 -30.38
N PRO A 605 -31.03 -6.63 -31.72
CA PRO A 605 -31.78 -5.72 -32.59
C PRO A 605 -33.26 -5.98 -32.40
N ILE A 606 -34.02 -4.93 -32.09
CA ILE A 606 -35.45 -4.97 -31.88
C ILE A 606 -36.11 -4.09 -32.94
N ALA A 607 -37.01 -4.70 -33.71
CA ALA A 607 -37.88 -4.01 -34.65
C ALA A 607 -39.32 -4.30 -34.24
N PHE A 608 -40.03 -3.23 -33.92
CA PHE A 608 -41.43 -3.27 -33.58
C PHE A 608 -42.26 -2.61 -34.68
N ASP A 609 -43.41 -3.21 -34.96
CA ASP A 609 -44.44 -2.56 -35.77
C ASP A 609 -45.19 -1.54 -34.90
N GLY A 610 -46.11 -0.77 -35.49
CA GLY A 610 -47.03 0.03 -34.68
C GLY A 610 -47.97 -0.89 -33.90
N GLY A 611 -48.06 -0.72 -32.58
CA GLY A 611 -48.88 -1.55 -31.71
C GLY A 611 -48.28 -1.78 -30.33
N ARG A 612 -48.86 -2.75 -29.61
CA ARG A 612 -48.42 -3.15 -28.28
C ARG A 612 -47.46 -4.33 -28.40
N HIS A 613 -46.28 -4.20 -27.82
CA HIS A 613 -45.26 -5.24 -27.86
C HIS A 613 -44.76 -5.58 -26.46
N ARG A 614 -44.36 -6.84 -26.26
CA ARG A 614 -43.89 -7.35 -24.98
C ARG A 614 -42.40 -7.65 -25.02
N LEU A 615 -41.66 -7.06 -24.09
CA LEU A 615 -40.27 -7.38 -23.84
C LEU A 615 -40.15 -8.14 -22.52
N THR A 616 -39.59 -9.35 -22.56
CA THR A 616 -39.40 -10.20 -21.38
C THR A 616 -37.94 -10.61 -21.22
N ILE A 617 -37.40 -10.47 -20.02
CA ILE A 617 -36.06 -10.93 -19.65
C ILE A 617 -36.19 -11.89 -18.46
N GLN A 618 -35.84 -13.15 -18.67
CA GLN A 618 -35.59 -14.08 -17.58
C GLN A 618 -34.10 -14.05 -17.27
N THR A 619 -33.72 -13.83 -16.01
CA THR A 619 -32.32 -13.84 -15.57
C THR A 619 -32.14 -14.80 -14.39
N CYS A 620 -31.01 -15.51 -14.36
CA CYS A 620 -30.71 -16.48 -13.32
C CYS A 620 -29.48 -16.04 -12.51
N PRO A 621 -29.46 -16.33 -11.19
CA PRO A 621 -28.39 -15.90 -10.33
C PRO A 621 -27.10 -16.69 -10.59
N VAL A 622 -25.96 -16.04 -10.35
CA VAL A 622 -24.65 -16.71 -10.24
C VAL A 622 -23.88 -16.07 -9.08
N GLU A 623 -23.22 -16.89 -8.26
CA GLU A 623 -22.48 -16.41 -7.08
C GLU A 623 -23.33 -15.52 -6.12
N GLY A 624 -24.62 -15.82 -5.99
CA GLY A 624 -25.54 -15.06 -5.14
C GLY A 624 -25.93 -13.68 -5.67
N GLN A 625 -25.58 -13.35 -6.92
CA GLN A 625 -25.98 -12.12 -7.58
C GLN A 625 -26.96 -12.37 -8.72
N LEU A 626 -28.00 -11.55 -8.78
CA LEU A 626 -29.08 -11.59 -9.76
C LEU A 626 -29.33 -10.18 -10.30
N GLY A 627 -29.51 -10.07 -11.61
CA GLY A 627 -29.88 -8.81 -12.24
C GLY A 627 -29.21 -8.62 -13.59
N PHE A 628 -29.55 -7.52 -14.27
CA PHE A 628 -29.05 -7.21 -15.61
C PHE A 628 -29.05 -5.71 -15.90
N TYR A 629 -28.20 -5.33 -16.85
CA TYR A 629 -28.35 -4.09 -17.60
C TYR A 629 -29.22 -4.35 -18.83
N ALA A 630 -30.14 -3.43 -19.11
CA ALA A 630 -30.88 -3.35 -20.37
C ALA A 630 -30.77 -1.92 -20.88
N LEU A 631 -29.87 -1.68 -21.84
CA LEU A 631 -29.50 -0.34 -22.30
C LEU A 631 -29.79 -0.18 -23.80
N VAL A 632 -30.55 0.84 -24.17
CA VAL A 632 -30.79 1.20 -25.58
C VAL A 632 -29.53 1.91 -26.12
N ARG A 633 -28.90 1.36 -27.15
CA ARG A 633 -27.63 1.88 -27.72
C ARG A 633 -27.82 2.82 -28.92
N SER A 634 -28.87 2.59 -29.70
CA SER A 634 -29.19 3.39 -30.90
C SER A 634 -30.63 3.13 -31.34
N GLY A 635 -31.30 4.14 -31.89
CA GLY A 635 -32.69 4.09 -32.36
C GLY A 635 -33.59 5.12 -31.69
N ALA A 636 -34.76 5.39 -32.29
CA ALA A 636 -35.78 6.22 -31.66
C ALA A 636 -36.48 5.39 -30.58
N ARG A 637 -36.56 5.94 -29.37
CA ARG A 637 -37.24 5.28 -28.25
C ARG A 637 -38.76 5.20 -28.53
N PRO A 638 -39.43 4.10 -28.16
CA PRO A 638 -40.87 4.16 -27.90
C PRO A 638 -41.13 5.25 -26.85
N THR A 639 -42.02 6.19 -27.13
CA THR A 639 -42.46 7.12 -26.10
C THR A 639 -43.37 6.34 -25.15
N THR A 640 -42.91 6.09 -23.93
CA THR A 640 -43.80 5.55 -22.89
C THR A 640 -44.76 6.67 -22.49
N ASN A 641 -46.02 6.56 -22.89
CA ASN A 641 -47.07 7.39 -22.30
C ASN A 641 -47.10 7.10 -20.80
N GLY A 642 -46.66 8.07 -20.01
CA GLY A 642 -46.82 8.06 -18.57
C GLY A 642 -48.30 8.09 -18.22
N GLY A 643 -48.78 7.00 -17.64
CA GLY A 643 -50.00 6.93 -16.85
C GLY A 643 -49.64 6.81 -15.38
#